data_AF-A0A948AR95-F1
#
_entry.id   AF-A0A948AR95-F1
#
_cell.length_a   1.000
_cell.length_b   1.000
_cell.length_c   1.000
_cell.angle_alpha   90.00
_cell.angle_beta   90.00
_cell.angle_gamma   90.00
#
_symmetry.space_group_name_H-M   'P 1'
#
loop_
_entity.id
_entity.type
_entity.pdbx_description
1 polymer ?
#
loop_
_entity_poly.entity_id
_entity_poly.type
_entity_poly.pdbx_seq_one_letter_code
_entity_poly.pdbx_strand_id
1 'polypeptide(L)'
;VITPAFRDLALREKITFQSNNGRKSANGGFAENKAASTLRVELAGDLGVQRLYDLDRLDLKANATLHGATQRTVSAFLRRLSDPVVVEAAGLYGHYLLSPENDLSKPIYSFTLYENTEDGALLRVQADNLNQPFDINKSAKLDMGSSAKLRTLLTYLHLVTELHDQYAEASRADLLKLKIGDKDLLMQWVRDYLLRSADKSLTPMLEAAMARQYSASPAESFFTGGGLHRFSNFHNDDNHKVMDLWEATRNSVNLPFIRLMRDLVRHFIYRDPKGAAQILADPEDPRREDYLKQFADKEGKAYLARFNKKYKNLKPEEAPAALLNHLTANPKRLAAVYRYLEPNADVVAFTAFLKTRLNNPASLDESDYEYLYETYGPDKFNLADRGYISQIHPLELWLVAYLRAHPGAGWSEIVKASTQERIDVYAWLLNTSHKNAQDIRILSLLEIEAFQEIHKRWRRLGYPFGSLVPSYATAIGSSADRPAALAELMGVIANDGNKLPPVTLTRVELAAGTPYQTILKRRRPTAERIFPEEVAYVVKRALANVVQEGTARRLRGSFQLDDGSFLPIGGKTGTGDHRLEVYSARGQVLESKVMNRTATFAFYLGPRFFGVMTVFVPGEAAANYHFTSAIAVQILKDMEPALRGLVLGNERPEPTWQESALAFDSEETAPSGAPPKAGALPPPGTPAAAATAVPAAGKPVVPSKAVAQKPVLAKPLSKPVAKPVAEHMEPPPAPPPPQMDKPDPPPPPRAPPLPAAKPKKSTWTWQEGDNPLF
;
A
#
# COMPACT_ATOMS: atom_id res chain seq x y z
N VAL A 1 -43.64 5.27 40.57
CA VAL A 1 -44.47 6.35 41.16
C VAL A 1 -43.54 7.48 41.56
N ILE A 2 -43.68 8.67 40.98
CA ILE A 2 -42.88 9.85 41.39
C ILE A 2 -43.49 10.48 42.64
N THR A 3 -42.65 11.01 43.53
CA THR A 3 -43.15 11.69 44.74
C THR A 3 -43.88 12.98 44.37
N PRO A 4 -44.88 13.41 45.15
CA PRO A 4 -45.58 14.68 44.92
C PRO A 4 -44.62 15.88 44.82
N ALA A 5 -43.55 15.89 45.62
CA ALA A 5 -42.52 16.92 45.57
C ALA A 5 -41.77 16.95 44.23
N PHE A 6 -41.40 15.78 43.69
CA PHE A 6 -40.71 15.69 42.40
C PHE A 6 -41.63 16.03 41.23
N ARG A 7 -42.92 15.64 41.30
CA ARG A 7 -43.96 16.07 40.35
C ARG A 7 -44.08 17.58 40.33
N ASP A 8 -44.17 18.21 41.49
CA ASP A 8 -44.39 19.66 41.61
C ASP A 8 -43.16 20.47 41.17
N LEU A 9 -41.95 19.96 41.40
CA LEU A 9 -40.71 20.53 40.84
C LEU A 9 -40.68 20.41 39.31
N ALA A 10 -40.97 19.21 38.76
CA ALA A 10 -40.99 18.98 37.32
C ALA A 10 -42.05 19.82 36.59
N LEU A 11 -43.21 20.06 37.22
CA LEU A 11 -44.27 20.91 36.66
C LEU A 11 -43.93 22.41 36.67
N ARG A 12 -42.99 22.84 37.51
CA ARG A 12 -42.52 24.24 37.57
C ARG A 12 -41.41 24.53 36.56
N GLU A 13 -40.75 23.51 36.05
CA GLU A 13 -39.73 23.69 35.01
C GLU A 13 -40.37 24.02 33.66
N LYS A 14 -39.95 25.15 33.07
CA LYS A 14 -40.34 25.52 31.71
C LYS A 14 -39.38 24.86 30.73
N ILE A 15 -39.87 23.88 29.98
CA ILE A 15 -39.10 23.27 28.90
C ILE A 15 -38.93 24.30 27.77
N THR A 16 -37.78 24.98 27.74
CA THR A 16 -37.37 25.80 26.61
C THR A 16 -36.76 24.91 25.53
N PHE A 17 -37.57 24.55 24.53
CA PHE A 17 -37.04 24.01 23.29
C PHE A 17 -36.31 25.12 22.53
N GLN A 18 -35.06 24.89 22.10
CA GLN A 18 -34.37 25.83 21.24
C GLN A 18 -35.21 26.05 19.98
N SER A 19 -35.73 27.26 19.78
CA SER A 19 -36.66 27.62 18.70
C SER A 19 -36.01 27.69 17.31
N ASN A 20 -34.71 27.41 17.22
CA ASN A 20 -34.06 27.20 15.94
C ASN A 20 -34.04 25.70 15.67
N ASN A 21 -34.88 25.25 14.73
CA ASN A 21 -34.56 24.09 13.91
C ASN A 21 -33.06 24.16 13.61
N GLY A 22 -32.28 23.20 14.10
CA GLY A 22 -30.81 23.21 14.16
C GLY A 22 -30.08 23.27 12.81
N ARG A 23 -30.66 23.86 11.77
CA ARG A 23 -29.99 24.44 10.63
C ARG A 23 -29.34 25.79 11.01
N LYS A 24 -28.49 25.82 12.03
CA LYS A 24 -27.22 26.52 11.77
C LYS A 24 -26.59 25.67 10.69
N SER A 25 -26.43 26.24 9.50
CA SER A 25 -25.77 25.60 8.37
C SER A 25 -24.65 24.69 8.90
N ALA A 26 -24.81 23.38 8.73
CA ALA A 26 -23.78 22.39 9.06
C ALA A 26 -22.55 22.54 8.15
N ASN A 27 -22.43 23.66 7.41
CA ASN A 27 -21.33 23.91 6.49
C ASN A 27 -20.11 24.57 7.17
N GLY A 28 -20.10 24.77 8.50
CA GLY A 28 -19.02 25.54 9.15
C GLY A 28 -18.08 24.81 10.12
N GLY A 29 -18.47 23.67 10.72
CA GLY A 29 -17.84 23.23 11.98
C GLY A 29 -17.33 21.78 12.04
N PHE A 30 -17.45 20.97 10.99
CA PHE A 30 -17.00 19.57 11.08
C PHE A 30 -15.50 19.49 11.35
N ALA A 31 -14.67 20.31 10.69
CA ALA A 31 -13.23 20.32 10.92
C ALA A 31 -12.82 20.77 12.34
N GLU A 32 -13.57 21.68 12.98
CA GLU A 32 -13.25 22.17 14.34
C GLU A 32 -13.53 21.13 15.42
N ASN A 33 -14.64 20.41 15.28
CA ASN A 33 -15.07 19.43 16.25
C ASN A 33 -14.87 17.99 15.77
N LYS A 34 -14.08 17.75 14.70
CA LYS A 34 -13.95 16.41 14.10
C LYS A 34 -13.43 15.40 15.10
N ALA A 35 -12.33 15.72 15.76
CA ALA A 35 -11.71 14.83 16.74
C ALA A 35 -12.67 14.51 17.91
N ALA A 36 -13.36 15.53 18.44
CA ALA A 36 -14.38 15.35 19.47
C ALA A 36 -15.60 14.54 18.98
N SER A 37 -16.03 14.74 17.73
CA SER A 37 -17.15 14.01 17.13
C SER A 37 -16.79 12.53 16.92
N THR A 38 -15.58 12.25 16.46
CA THR A 38 -15.05 10.88 16.34
C THR A 38 -15.02 10.18 17.68
N LEU A 39 -14.56 10.86 18.75
CA LEU A 39 -14.56 10.32 20.10
C LEU A 39 -15.97 10.04 20.63
N ARG A 40 -16.94 10.90 20.30
CA ARG A 40 -18.35 10.67 20.67
C ARG A 40 -18.94 9.46 19.95
N VAL A 41 -18.61 9.24 18.68
CA VAL A 41 -19.02 8.05 17.92
C VAL A 41 -18.39 6.79 18.51
N GLU A 42 -17.11 6.84 18.85
CA GLU A 42 -16.39 5.75 19.52
C GLU A 42 -17.04 5.41 20.87
N LEU A 43 -17.25 6.42 21.73
CA LEU A 43 -17.91 6.26 23.02
C LEU A 43 -19.34 5.72 22.90
N ALA A 44 -20.11 6.19 21.91
CA ALA A 44 -21.45 5.66 21.65
C ALA A 44 -21.38 4.16 21.30
N GLY A 45 -20.42 3.77 20.45
CA GLY A 45 -20.17 2.37 20.10
C GLY A 45 -19.79 1.52 21.31
N ASP A 46 -18.86 1.99 22.14
CA ASP A 46 -18.40 1.29 23.34
C ASP A 46 -19.52 1.07 24.36
N LEU A 47 -20.47 2.01 24.46
CA LEU A 47 -21.63 1.93 25.35
C LEU A 47 -22.84 1.21 24.72
N GLY A 48 -22.75 0.79 23.45
CA GLY A 48 -23.87 0.19 22.72
C GLY A 48 -25.02 1.17 22.41
N VAL A 49 -24.75 2.47 22.41
CA VAL A 49 -25.73 3.53 22.14
C VAL A 49 -25.78 3.83 20.65
N GLN A 50 -26.95 3.68 20.04
CA GLN A 50 -27.06 3.78 18.57
C GLN A 50 -27.08 5.20 18.01
N ARG A 51 -27.51 6.20 18.79
CA ARG A 51 -27.65 7.58 18.33
C ARG A 51 -26.88 8.51 19.25
N LEU A 52 -26.13 9.45 18.67
CA LEU A 52 -25.46 10.52 19.42
C LEU A 52 -26.45 11.36 20.26
N TYR A 53 -27.69 11.49 19.78
CA TYR A 53 -28.77 12.11 20.55
C TYR A 53 -29.06 11.40 21.87
N ASP A 54 -29.00 10.07 21.90
CA ASP A 54 -29.21 9.30 23.12
C ASP A 54 -27.98 9.38 24.03
N LEU A 55 -26.77 9.39 23.45
CA LEU A 55 -25.52 9.59 24.19
C LEU A 55 -25.52 10.93 24.93
N ASP A 56 -25.97 12.00 24.28
CA ASP A 56 -26.02 13.35 24.86
C ASP A 56 -27.02 13.49 26.02
N ARG A 57 -27.87 12.48 26.25
CA ARG A 57 -28.85 12.42 27.34
C ARG A 57 -28.41 11.53 28.49
N LEU A 58 -27.26 10.86 28.39
CA LEU A 58 -26.66 10.15 29.50
C LEU A 58 -25.99 11.14 30.44
N ASP A 59 -26.17 10.95 31.75
CA ASP A 59 -25.33 11.60 32.75
C ASP A 59 -23.97 10.92 32.76
N LEU A 60 -23.09 11.43 31.89
CA LEU A 60 -21.81 10.83 31.59
C LEU A 60 -20.74 11.90 31.38
N LYS A 61 -19.56 11.66 31.97
CA LYS A 61 -18.33 12.38 31.71
C LYS A 61 -17.28 11.41 31.18
N ALA A 62 -16.67 11.73 30.04
CA ALA A 62 -15.58 10.95 29.46
C ALA A 62 -14.29 11.78 29.40
N ASN A 63 -13.16 11.17 29.76
CA ASN A 63 -11.84 11.75 29.62
C ASN A 63 -11.17 11.19 28.37
N ALA A 64 -10.82 12.09 27.46
CA ALA A 64 -10.11 11.79 26.23
C ALA A 64 -8.63 12.14 26.34
N THR A 65 -7.80 11.50 25.52
CA THR A 65 -6.33 11.70 25.51
C THR A 65 -5.87 12.90 24.68
N LEU A 66 -6.78 13.53 23.93
CA LEU A 66 -6.43 14.65 23.04
C LEU A 66 -5.91 15.84 23.85
N HIS A 67 -4.77 16.39 23.43
CA HIS A 67 -4.26 17.62 24.01
C HIS A 67 -5.00 18.82 23.41
N GLY A 68 -6.00 19.34 24.13
CA GLY A 68 -6.94 20.33 23.60
C GLY A 68 -6.29 21.61 23.06
N ALA A 69 -5.25 22.13 23.72
CA ALA A 69 -4.55 23.33 23.26
C ALA A 69 -3.82 23.09 21.93
N THR A 70 -2.98 22.06 21.86
CA THR A 70 -2.26 21.69 20.62
C THR A 70 -3.22 21.31 19.51
N GLN A 71 -4.27 20.54 19.80
CA GLN A 71 -5.29 20.14 18.84
C GLN A 71 -5.89 21.36 18.12
N ARG A 72 -6.28 22.40 18.87
CA ARG A 72 -6.86 23.62 18.30
C ARG A 72 -5.85 24.38 17.44
N THR A 73 -4.63 24.57 17.95
CA THR A 73 -3.59 25.32 17.24
C THR A 73 -3.18 24.63 15.93
N VAL A 74 -2.97 23.32 15.95
CA VAL A 74 -2.64 22.53 14.75
C VAL A 74 -3.79 22.56 13.74
N SER A 75 -5.03 22.34 14.19
CA SER A 75 -6.21 22.39 13.30
C SER A 75 -6.37 23.76 12.64
N ALA A 76 -6.17 24.84 13.40
CA ALA A 76 -6.21 26.20 12.86
C ALA A 76 -5.09 26.45 11.84
N PHE A 77 -3.87 25.97 12.11
CA PHE A 77 -2.75 26.09 11.18
C PHE A 77 -3.02 25.38 9.85
N LEU A 78 -3.44 24.10 9.86
CA LEU A 78 -3.68 23.33 8.64
C LEU A 78 -4.77 23.93 7.75
N ARG A 79 -5.82 24.54 8.34
CA ARG A 79 -6.86 25.23 7.57
C ARG A 79 -6.36 26.50 6.87
N ARG A 80 -5.43 27.21 7.52
CA ARG A 80 -4.83 28.42 6.97
C ARG A 80 -3.86 28.15 5.83
N LEU A 81 -3.50 26.89 5.56
CA LEU A 81 -2.71 26.53 4.37
C LEU A 81 -3.48 26.65 3.03
N SER A 82 -4.71 27.16 3.07
CA SER A 82 -5.45 27.63 1.89
C SER A 82 -5.17 29.11 1.56
N ASP A 83 -4.50 29.85 2.45
CA ASP A 83 -4.12 31.24 2.27
C ASP A 83 -2.69 31.34 1.70
N PRO A 84 -2.49 31.96 0.51
CA PRO A 84 -1.18 32.06 -0.11
C PRO A 84 -0.15 32.81 0.75
N VAL A 85 -0.57 33.79 1.56
CA VAL A 85 0.34 34.52 2.46
C VAL A 85 0.89 33.59 3.54
N VAL A 86 0.05 32.67 4.04
CA VAL A 86 0.46 31.69 5.06
C VAL A 86 1.35 30.61 4.43
N VAL A 87 1.04 30.16 3.23
CA VAL A 87 1.86 29.20 2.47
C VAL A 87 3.24 29.77 2.17
N GLU A 88 3.34 31.04 1.79
CA GLU A 88 4.60 31.74 1.59
C GLU A 88 5.38 31.90 2.90
N ALA A 89 4.73 32.35 3.98
CA ALA A 89 5.35 32.50 5.29
C ALA A 89 5.86 31.17 5.88
N ALA A 90 5.17 30.06 5.58
CA ALA A 90 5.61 28.70 5.93
C ALA A 90 6.67 28.13 4.97
N GLY A 91 7.11 28.88 3.94
CA GLY A 91 8.11 28.42 3.00
C GLY A 91 7.67 27.18 2.21
N LEU A 92 6.37 27.06 1.93
CA LEU A 92 5.76 25.93 1.23
C LEU A 92 5.74 26.11 -0.31
N TYR A 93 6.28 27.21 -0.81
CA TYR A 93 6.58 27.39 -2.23
C TYR A 93 8.02 27.00 -2.57
N GLY A 94 8.23 26.39 -3.74
CA GLY A 94 9.56 26.16 -4.31
C GLY A 94 9.75 24.76 -4.89
N HIS A 95 11.02 24.42 -5.15
CA HIS A 95 11.36 23.15 -5.79
C HIS A 95 10.91 21.95 -4.95
N TYR A 96 10.16 21.04 -5.58
CA TYR A 96 9.48 19.89 -4.94
C TYR A 96 8.49 20.25 -3.82
N LEU A 97 7.99 21.49 -3.79
CA LEU A 97 6.90 21.95 -2.93
C LEU A 97 5.73 22.43 -3.81
N LEU A 98 4.91 23.37 -3.33
CA LEU A 98 3.86 23.99 -4.14
C LEU A 98 4.46 25.03 -5.10
N SER A 99 3.74 25.32 -6.17
CA SER A 99 3.98 26.44 -7.08
C SER A 99 2.98 27.58 -6.80
N PRO A 100 3.33 28.86 -6.99
CA PRO A 100 2.40 29.99 -6.78
C PRO A 100 1.08 29.88 -7.53
N GLU A 101 1.08 29.18 -8.66
CA GLU A 101 -0.07 28.95 -9.54
C GLU A 101 -0.96 27.77 -9.08
N ASN A 102 -0.53 27.01 -8.07
CA ASN A 102 -1.31 25.89 -7.55
C ASN A 102 -2.56 26.37 -6.82
N ASP A 103 -3.70 25.73 -7.11
CA ASP A 103 -4.94 25.96 -6.36
C ASP A 103 -4.80 25.42 -4.93
N LEU A 104 -4.72 26.30 -3.95
CA LEU A 104 -4.53 25.93 -2.54
C LEU A 104 -5.78 25.34 -1.89
N SER A 105 -6.93 25.33 -2.58
CA SER A 105 -8.16 24.72 -2.07
C SER A 105 -8.23 23.20 -2.32
N LYS A 106 -7.33 22.63 -3.13
CA LYS A 106 -7.34 21.19 -3.47
C LYS A 106 -6.54 20.31 -2.50
N PRO A 107 -5.38 20.72 -1.96
CA PRO A 107 -4.61 19.90 -1.04
C PRO A 107 -5.35 19.64 0.27
N ILE A 108 -5.46 18.36 0.61
CA ILE A 108 -5.92 17.90 1.92
C ILE A 108 -4.66 17.66 2.77
N TYR A 109 -4.55 18.42 3.85
CA TYR A 109 -3.50 18.30 4.85
C TYR A 109 -4.04 17.56 6.07
N SER A 110 -3.27 16.61 6.57
CA SER A 110 -3.67 15.75 7.67
C SER A 110 -2.50 15.41 8.58
N PHE A 111 -2.72 15.51 9.89
CA PHE A 111 -1.72 15.29 10.92
C PHE A 111 -2.28 14.47 12.08
N THR A 112 -1.54 13.45 12.47
CA THR A 112 -1.82 12.65 13.66
C THR A 112 -0.57 12.53 14.52
N LEU A 113 -0.73 12.74 15.83
CA LEU A 113 0.32 12.60 16.83
C LEU A 113 -0.15 11.73 17.99
N TYR A 114 0.65 10.73 18.30
CA TYR A 114 0.52 9.86 19.45
C TYR A 114 1.68 10.05 20.42
N GLU A 115 1.47 9.56 21.63
CA GLU A 115 2.47 9.51 22.68
C GLU A 115 2.47 8.13 23.35
N ASN A 116 3.63 7.48 23.45
CA ASN A 116 3.80 6.27 24.24
C ASN A 116 3.87 6.62 25.74
N THR A 117 2.96 6.04 26.52
CA THR A 117 2.93 6.13 27.99
C THR A 117 2.67 4.74 28.60
N GLU A 118 2.70 4.64 29.93
CA GLU A 118 2.31 3.41 30.64
C GLU A 118 0.85 2.99 30.38
N ASP A 119 -0.02 3.95 30.02
CA ASP A 119 -1.42 3.70 29.73
C ASP A 119 -1.67 3.29 28.27
N GLY A 120 -0.64 3.34 27.42
CA GLY A 120 -0.68 2.94 26.01
C GLY A 120 -0.19 4.01 25.05
N ALA A 121 -0.53 3.86 23.77
CA ALA A 121 -0.24 4.87 22.75
C ALA A 121 -1.35 5.92 22.72
N LEU A 122 -1.23 6.97 23.54
CA LEU A 122 -2.24 8.02 23.69
C LEU A 122 -2.35 8.87 22.41
N LEU A 123 -3.54 9.01 21.85
CA LEU A 123 -3.80 9.93 20.74
C LEU A 123 -3.83 11.36 21.27
N ARG A 124 -2.81 12.15 20.96
CA ARG A 124 -2.69 13.54 21.46
C ARG A 124 -3.23 14.56 20.46
N VAL A 125 -3.07 14.33 19.16
CA VAL A 125 -3.56 15.23 18.10
C VAL A 125 -4.11 14.40 16.94
N GLN A 126 -5.28 14.78 16.43
CA GLN A 126 -5.85 14.28 15.18
C GLN A 126 -6.51 15.44 14.44
N ALA A 127 -5.84 15.99 13.43
CA ALA A 127 -6.26 17.20 12.74
C ALA A 127 -6.17 17.05 11.21
N ASP A 128 -7.14 17.60 10.49
CA ASP A 128 -7.10 17.73 9.05
C ASP A 128 -7.89 18.97 8.58
N ASN A 129 -7.68 19.41 7.34
CA ASN A 129 -8.40 20.53 6.75
C ASN A 129 -9.64 20.12 5.91
N LEU A 130 -9.99 18.84 5.86
CA LEU A 130 -11.14 18.34 5.11
C LEU A 130 -12.42 18.54 5.92
N ASN A 131 -13.29 19.44 5.49
CA ASN A 131 -14.56 19.72 6.17
C ASN A 131 -15.66 18.66 5.86
N GLN A 132 -15.35 17.38 6.10
CA GLN A 132 -16.25 16.23 5.93
C GLN A 132 -16.10 15.27 7.11
N PRO A 133 -17.11 14.43 7.42
CA PRO A 133 -16.98 13.38 8.45
C PRO A 133 -15.88 12.35 8.17
N PHE A 134 -15.46 12.21 6.91
CA PHE A 134 -14.39 11.31 6.50
C PHE A 134 -13.04 11.74 7.10
N ASP A 135 -12.32 10.76 7.68
CA ASP A 135 -10.97 10.91 8.21
C ASP A 135 -9.97 10.19 7.30
N ILE A 136 -9.14 10.98 6.61
CA ILE A 136 -8.14 10.45 5.69
C ILE A 136 -7.09 9.57 6.39
N ASN A 137 -6.83 9.78 7.69
CA ASN A 137 -5.83 9.01 8.42
C ASN A 137 -6.29 7.59 8.71
N LYS A 138 -7.58 7.41 9.04
CA LYS A 138 -8.15 6.13 9.48
C LYS A 138 -8.90 5.40 8.37
N SER A 139 -9.48 6.11 7.41
CA SER A 139 -10.44 5.55 6.46
C SER A 139 -9.92 5.47 5.02
N ALA A 140 -8.79 6.09 4.69
CA ALA A 140 -8.24 6.05 3.33
C ALA A 140 -7.29 4.87 3.08
N LYS A 141 -7.30 4.37 1.85
CA LYS A 141 -6.25 3.54 1.25
C LYS A 141 -5.50 4.40 0.25
N LEU A 142 -4.28 4.81 0.60
CA LEU A 142 -3.51 5.75 -0.20
C LEU A 142 -2.28 5.07 -0.80
N ASP A 143 -1.99 5.36 -2.06
CA ASP A 143 -0.64 5.13 -2.56
C ASP A 143 0.28 6.17 -1.92
N MET A 144 1.12 5.69 -1.01
CA MET A 144 2.05 6.50 -0.23
C MET A 144 3.50 6.30 -0.71
N GLY A 145 3.68 5.58 -1.82
CA GLY A 145 4.94 5.36 -2.49
C GLY A 145 6.04 4.83 -1.58
N SER A 146 7.14 5.58 -1.51
CA SER A 146 8.38 5.16 -0.84
C SER A 146 8.30 4.96 0.68
N SER A 147 7.18 5.25 1.34
CA SER A 147 6.98 4.87 2.74
C SER A 147 6.97 3.35 2.94
N ALA A 148 6.53 2.59 1.92
CA ALA A 148 6.47 1.12 1.95
C ALA A 148 7.84 0.45 2.18
N LYS A 149 8.93 1.14 1.81
CA LYS A 149 10.31 0.70 2.05
C LYS A 149 10.57 0.39 3.52
N LEU A 150 9.92 1.09 4.45
CA LEU A 150 10.06 0.83 5.89
C LEU A 150 9.56 -0.57 6.27
N ARG A 151 8.40 -0.98 5.75
CA ARG A 151 7.87 -2.33 6.01
C ARG A 151 8.74 -3.41 5.36
N THR A 152 9.26 -3.16 4.16
CA THR A 152 10.23 -4.05 3.52
C THR A 152 11.49 -4.20 4.36
N LEU A 153 12.06 -3.10 4.85
CA LEU A 153 13.26 -3.11 5.68
C LEU A 153 13.04 -3.88 6.99
N LEU A 154 11.94 -3.60 7.69
CA LEU A 154 11.60 -4.31 8.93
C LEU A 154 11.36 -5.80 8.70
N THR A 155 10.67 -6.16 7.61
CA THR A 155 10.46 -7.56 7.22
C THR A 155 11.81 -8.25 7.00
N TYR A 156 12.73 -7.57 6.33
CA TYR A 156 14.07 -8.07 6.07
C TYR A 156 14.89 -8.28 7.35
N LEU A 157 14.99 -7.26 8.20
CA LEU A 157 15.78 -7.34 9.42
C LEU A 157 15.20 -8.35 10.41
N HIS A 158 13.87 -8.43 10.53
CA HIS A 158 13.22 -9.45 11.35
C HIS A 158 13.46 -10.86 10.82
N LEU A 159 13.45 -11.06 9.50
CA LEU A 159 13.82 -12.36 8.91
C LEU A 159 15.29 -12.72 9.16
N VAL A 160 16.19 -11.73 9.14
CA VAL A 160 17.60 -11.95 9.55
C VAL A 160 17.68 -12.38 11.01
N THR A 161 16.89 -11.81 11.90
CA THR A 161 16.78 -12.27 13.31
C THR A 161 16.31 -13.72 13.39
N GLU A 162 15.24 -14.10 12.69
CA GLU A 162 14.75 -15.49 12.75
C GLU A 162 15.81 -16.49 12.25
N LEU A 163 16.55 -16.13 11.20
CA LEU A 163 17.64 -16.95 10.68
C LEU A 163 18.85 -16.95 11.64
N HIS A 164 19.10 -15.85 12.34
CA HIS A 164 20.11 -15.79 13.40
C HIS A 164 19.72 -16.71 14.55
N ASP A 165 18.51 -16.61 15.10
CA ASP A 165 18.00 -17.47 16.17
C ASP A 165 18.11 -18.96 15.81
N GLN A 166 17.87 -19.30 14.54
CA GLN A 166 17.92 -20.68 14.06
C GLN A 166 19.35 -21.23 13.89
N TYR A 167 20.32 -20.40 13.51
CA TYR A 167 21.62 -20.87 13.01
C TYR A 167 22.85 -20.31 13.73
N ALA A 168 22.72 -19.30 14.60
CA ALA A 168 23.86 -18.65 15.24
C ALA A 168 24.73 -19.61 16.07
N GLU A 169 24.08 -20.55 16.76
CA GLU A 169 24.73 -21.57 17.60
C GLU A 169 25.11 -22.85 16.82
N ALA A 170 24.82 -22.91 15.52
CA ALA A 170 25.13 -24.10 14.71
C ALA A 170 26.65 -24.26 14.53
N SER A 171 27.12 -25.51 14.56
CA SER A 171 28.52 -25.80 14.32
C SER A 171 28.92 -25.45 12.88
N ARG A 172 30.21 -25.18 12.66
CA ARG A 172 30.75 -24.96 11.29
C ARG A 172 30.39 -26.12 10.35
N ALA A 173 30.46 -27.36 10.85
CA ALA A 173 30.14 -28.55 10.07
C ALA A 173 28.66 -28.59 9.67
N ASP A 174 27.76 -28.17 10.55
CA ASP A 174 26.32 -28.20 10.28
C ASP A 174 25.92 -27.07 9.32
N LEU A 175 26.50 -25.87 9.46
CA LEU A 175 26.31 -24.77 8.52
C LEU A 175 26.74 -25.14 7.09
N LEU A 176 27.82 -25.91 6.94
CA LEU A 176 28.29 -26.38 5.63
C LEU A 176 27.42 -27.50 5.03
N LYS A 177 26.65 -28.22 5.84
CA LYS A 177 25.71 -29.26 5.37
C LYS A 177 24.38 -28.69 4.88
N LEU A 178 24.08 -27.41 5.16
CA LEU A 178 22.83 -26.79 4.74
C LEU A 178 22.70 -26.80 3.22
N LYS A 179 21.64 -27.44 2.73
CA LYS A 179 21.24 -27.39 1.32
C LYS A 179 20.45 -26.10 1.09
N ILE A 180 21.11 -25.10 0.51
CA ILE A 180 20.51 -23.79 0.23
C ILE A 180 20.26 -23.69 -1.27
N GLY A 181 19.05 -23.28 -1.66
CA GLY A 181 18.73 -23.08 -3.08
C GLY A 181 19.58 -21.97 -3.71
N ASP A 182 19.99 -22.13 -4.95
CA ASP A 182 20.89 -21.21 -5.67
C ASP A 182 20.38 -19.76 -5.71
N LYS A 183 19.05 -19.58 -5.68
CA LYS A 183 18.39 -18.27 -5.73
C LYS A 183 18.06 -17.70 -4.35
N ASP A 184 18.27 -18.44 -3.26
CA ASP A 184 18.11 -17.95 -1.88
C ASP A 184 19.39 -17.22 -1.43
N LEU A 185 19.61 -16.05 -2.01
CA LEU A 185 20.79 -15.22 -1.72
C LEU A 185 20.84 -14.73 -0.27
N LEU A 186 19.68 -14.62 0.39
CA LEU A 186 19.61 -14.23 1.79
C LEU A 186 20.17 -15.34 2.67
N MET A 187 19.68 -16.57 2.52
CA MET A 187 20.17 -17.68 3.34
C MET A 187 21.64 -18.00 3.06
N GLN A 188 22.09 -17.87 1.80
CA GLN A 188 23.51 -17.97 1.46
C GLN A 188 24.34 -16.92 2.20
N TRP A 189 23.90 -15.66 2.22
CA TRP A 189 24.58 -14.59 2.94
C TRP A 189 24.61 -14.83 4.46
N VAL A 190 23.51 -15.29 5.05
CA VAL A 190 23.44 -15.62 6.49
C VAL A 190 24.45 -16.71 6.85
N ARG A 191 24.45 -17.83 6.12
CA ARG A 191 25.41 -18.92 6.33
C ARG A 191 26.85 -18.39 6.22
N ASP A 192 27.13 -17.62 5.18
CA ASP A 192 28.47 -17.08 4.93
C ASP A 192 28.92 -16.11 6.03
N TYR A 193 28.01 -15.28 6.57
CA TYR A 193 28.30 -14.41 7.72
C TYR A 193 28.64 -15.24 8.95
N LEU A 194 27.80 -16.22 9.31
CA LEU A 194 28.00 -17.06 10.50
C LEU A 194 29.25 -17.96 10.42
N LEU A 195 29.72 -18.26 9.20
CA LEU A 195 30.96 -19.02 8.96
C LEU A 195 32.24 -18.18 9.07
N ARG A 196 32.17 -16.85 8.89
CA ARG A 196 33.35 -15.97 8.77
C ARG A 196 33.48 -14.96 9.90
N SER A 197 32.36 -14.51 10.47
CA SER A 197 32.35 -13.47 11.51
C SER A 197 32.84 -14.00 12.85
N ALA A 198 33.69 -13.21 13.51
CA ALA A 198 34.16 -13.48 14.87
C ALA A 198 33.06 -13.19 15.90
N ASP A 199 32.40 -12.03 15.77
CA ASP A 199 31.21 -11.69 16.56
C ASP A 199 29.94 -12.08 15.79
N LYS A 200 29.22 -13.05 16.37
CA LYS A 200 27.97 -13.60 15.82
C LYS A 200 26.74 -13.11 16.57
N SER A 201 26.86 -12.12 17.45
CA SER A 201 25.70 -11.53 18.10
C SER A 201 24.77 -10.85 17.09
N LEU A 202 23.50 -10.66 17.48
CA LEU A 202 22.46 -10.20 16.56
C LEU A 202 22.73 -8.79 16.02
N THR A 203 23.12 -7.84 16.88
CA THR A 203 23.32 -6.42 16.48
C THR A 203 24.37 -6.27 15.37
N PRO A 204 25.60 -6.79 15.48
CA PRO A 204 26.59 -6.76 14.39
C PRO A 204 26.08 -7.42 13.10
N MET A 205 25.32 -8.51 13.21
CA MET A 205 24.74 -9.17 12.04
C MET A 205 23.67 -8.31 11.36
N LEU A 206 22.82 -7.62 12.11
CA LEU A 206 21.84 -6.67 11.58
C LEU A 206 22.50 -5.44 10.93
N GLU A 207 23.58 -4.94 11.52
CA GLU A 207 24.36 -3.85 10.92
C GLU A 207 25.05 -4.29 9.62
N ALA A 208 25.59 -5.51 9.58
CA ALA A 208 26.16 -6.10 8.37
C ALA A 208 25.07 -6.39 7.30
N ALA A 209 23.87 -6.78 7.72
CA ALA A 209 22.71 -6.93 6.85
C ALA A 209 22.34 -5.60 6.19
N MET A 210 22.37 -4.49 6.95
CA MET A 210 22.19 -3.14 6.42
C MET A 210 23.33 -2.71 5.48
N ALA A 211 24.55 -3.21 5.68
CA ALA A 211 25.72 -2.92 4.83
C ALA A 211 25.75 -3.70 3.49
N ARG A 212 24.78 -4.61 3.26
CA ARG A 212 24.69 -5.35 2.00
C ARG A 212 24.47 -4.39 0.83
N GLN A 213 25.30 -4.57 -0.20
CA GLN A 213 25.35 -3.72 -1.39
C GLN A 213 24.33 -4.15 -2.43
N TYR A 214 23.60 -3.18 -2.99
CA TYR A 214 22.65 -3.39 -4.08
C TYR A 214 22.89 -2.38 -5.20
N SER A 215 22.80 -2.85 -6.44
CA SER A 215 22.79 -1.96 -7.60
C SER A 215 21.52 -1.10 -7.60
N ALA A 216 21.68 0.19 -7.90
CA ALA A 216 20.59 1.09 -8.20
C ALA A 216 20.29 1.17 -9.71
N SER A 217 20.91 0.33 -10.55
CA SER A 217 20.72 0.38 -12.00
C SER A 217 19.31 -0.02 -12.45
N PRO A 218 18.67 0.77 -13.36
CA PRO A 218 17.39 0.45 -13.98
C PRO A 218 17.52 -0.47 -15.22
N ALA A 219 18.74 -0.90 -15.59
CA ALA A 219 18.96 -1.72 -16.78
C ALA A 219 18.38 -3.15 -16.67
N GLU A 220 18.21 -3.65 -15.45
CA GLU A 220 17.61 -4.96 -15.19
C GLU A 220 16.08 -4.90 -15.39
N SER A 221 15.53 -5.90 -16.09
CA SER A 221 14.09 -6.12 -16.16
C SER A 221 13.68 -7.24 -15.20
N PHE A 222 12.53 -7.10 -14.55
CA PHE A 222 12.06 -7.99 -13.49
C PHE A 222 10.75 -8.64 -13.92
N PHE A 223 10.69 -9.96 -13.99
CA PHE A 223 9.40 -10.65 -14.15
C PHE A 223 8.77 -10.84 -12.78
N THR A 224 7.68 -10.13 -12.51
CA THR A 224 6.99 -10.07 -11.20
C THR A 224 5.56 -9.57 -11.38
N GLY A 225 4.62 -9.96 -10.52
CA GLY A 225 3.21 -9.55 -10.66
C GLY A 225 2.52 -10.11 -11.91
N GLY A 226 3.05 -11.21 -12.46
CA GLY A 226 2.54 -11.84 -13.68
C GLY A 226 2.97 -11.18 -14.99
N GLY A 227 3.92 -10.24 -14.96
CA GLY A 227 4.41 -9.55 -16.16
C GLY A 227 5.86 -9.07 -16.06
N LEU A 228 6.37 -8.53 -17.16
CA LEU A 228 7.70 -7.92 -17.21
C LEU A 228 7.62 -6.45 -16.75
N HIS A 229 8.35 -6.12 -15.69
CA HIS A 229 8.45 -4.79 -15.12
C HIS A 229 9.85 -4.20 -15.34
N ARG A 230 9.90 -2.88 -15.56
CA ARG A 230 11.12 -2.07 -15.43
C ARG A 230 10.86 -1.00 -14.38
N PHE A 231 11.84 -0.81 -13.50
CA PHE A 231 11.75 0.16 -12.42
C PHE A 231 12.79 1.27 -12.64
N SER A 232 12.47 2.48 -12.19
CA SER A 232 13.36 3.63 -12.21
C SER A 232 13.56 4.21 -10.81
N ASN A 233 14.69 4.88 -10.59
CA ASN A 233 14.88 5.72 -9.42
C ASN A 233 14.23 7.08 -9.64
N PHE A 234 13.90 7.76 -8.54
CA PHE A 234 13.42 9.14 -8.59
C PHE A 234 14.51 10.10 -9.11
N HIS A 235 15.75 9.93 -8.65
CA HIS A 235 16.91 10.66 -9.15
C HIS A 235 17.73 9.77 -10.09
N ASN A 236 17.91 10.22 -11.34
CA ASN A 236 18.69 9.50 -12.33
C ASN A 236 20.18 9.40 -11.98
N ASP A 237 20.68 10.32 -11.17
CA ASP A 237 22.06 10.30 -10.65
C ASP A 237 22.33 9.07 -9.78
N ASP A 238 21.31 8.39 -9.27
CA ASP A 238 21.50 7.14 -8.54
C ASP A 238 21.65 5.91 -9.46
N ASN A 239 21.29 6.02 -10.75
CA ASN A 239 21.19 4.86 -11.66
C ASN A 239 22.52 4.13 -11.89
N HIS A 240 23.66 4.76 -11.62
CA HIS A 240 24.99 4.15 -11.80
C HIS A 240 25.62 3.68 -10.47
N LYS A 241 24.94 3.88 -9.35
CA LYS A 241 25.50 3.59 -8.02
C LYS A 241 25.25 2.13 -7.61
N VAL A 242 26.17 1.64 -6.78
CA VAL A 242 25.98 0.48 -5.91
C VAL A 242 26.07 1.02 -4.49
N MET A 243 25.07 0.74 -3.66
CA MET A 243 24.95 1.33 -2.33
C MET A 243 24.42 0.32 -1.33
N ASP A 244 24.67 0.58 -0.05
CA ASP A 244 24.10 -0.20 1.04
C ASP A 244 22.66 0.23 1.37
N LEU A 245 22.01 -0.50 2.29
CA LEU A 245 20.66 -0.18 2.73
C LEU A 245 20.61 1.05 3.65
N TRP A 246 21.73 1.46 4.27
CA TRP A 246 21.78 2.71 5.03
C TRP A 246 21.60 3.91 4.10
N GLU A 247 22.41 3.98 3.05
CA GLU A 247 22.34 5.03 2.03
C GLU A 247 21.03 4.94 1.25
N ALA A 248 20.61 3.74 0.82
CA ALA A 248 19.36 3.58 0.08
C ALA A 248 18.14 4.01 0.90
N THR A 249 18.13 3.78 2.22
CA THR A 249 17.08 4.24 3.13
C THR A 249 17.13 5.76 3.29
N ARG A 250 18.31 6.32 3.56
CA ARG A 250 18.56 7.77 3.73
C ARG A 250 18.06 8.57 2.52
N ASN A 251 18.48 8.14 1.33
CA ASN A 251 18.19 8.80 0.05
C ASN A 251 16.89 8.29 -0.60
N SER A 252 16.24 7.28 -0.01
CA SER A 252 14.98 6.68 -0.46
C SER A 252 15.02 6.11 -1.89
N VAL A 253 16.16 5.54 -2.29
CA VAL A 253 16.44 5.01 -3.65
C VAL A 253 15.63 3.74 -3.92
N ASN A 254 15.00 3.64 -5.10
CA ASN A 254 14.00 2.61 -5.39
C ASN A 254 14.61 1.24 -5.66
N LEU A 255 15.59 1.18 -6.56
CA LEU A 255 16.08 -0.07 -7.13
C LEU A 255 16.76 -1.02 -6.11
N PRO A 256 17.49 -0.53 -5.08
CA PRO A 256 17.94 -1.37 -3.97
C PRO A 256 16.78 -2.08 -3.25
N PHE A 257 15.65 -1.40 -3.02
CA PHE A 257 14.49 -1.97 -2.34
C PHE A 257 13.69 -2.94 -3.22
N ILE A 258 13.65 -2.73 -4.54
CA ILE A 258 13.11 -3.72 -5.49
C ILE A 258 13.91 -5.02 -5.40
N ARG A 259 15.24 -4.92 -5.38
CA ARG A 259 16.14 -6.07 -5.27
C ARG A 259 16.07 -6.73 -3.90
N LEU A 260 15.94 -5.95 -2.83
CA LEU A 260 15.70 -6.47 -1.49
C LEU A 260 14.38 -7.26 -1.41
N MET A 261 13.31 -6.74 -2.01
CA MET A 261 12.02 -7.45 -2.07
C MET A 261 12.11 -8.73 -2.91
N ARG A 262 12.85 -8.70 -4.01
CA ARG A 262 13.17 -9.92 -4.79
C ARG A 262 13.89 -10.95 -3.93
N ASP A 263 14.87 -10.54 -3.12
CA ASP A 263 15.59 -11.45 -2.22
C ASP A 263 14.67 -12.04 -1.15
N LEU A 264 13.75 -11.25 -0.56
CA LEU A 264 12.73 -11.74 0.37
C LEU A 264 11.80 -12.77 -0.28
N VAL A 265 11.26 -12.45 -1.46
CA VAL A 265 10.37 -13.34 -2.20
C VAL A 265 11.11 -14.63 -2.56
N ARG A 266 12.34 -14.53 -3.06
CA ARG A 266 13.15 -15.71 -3.39
C ARG A 266 13.46 -16.54 -2.17
N HIS A 267 13.76 -15.94 -1.02
CA HIS A 267 13.92 -16.69 0.22
C HIS A 267 12.66 -17.51 0.53
N PHE A 268 11.46 -16.90 0.52
CA PHE A 268 10.24 -17.65 0.80
C PHE A 268 9.93 -18.75 -0.23
N ILE A 269 10.26 -18.54 -1.50
CA ILE A 269 10.13 -19.57 -2.55
C ILE A 269 11.12 -20.72 -2.31
N TYR A 270 12.39 -20.42 -2.04
CA TYR A 270 13.49 -21.39 -2.08
C TYR A 270 13.96 -21.92 -0.71
N ARG A 271 13.40 -21.40 0.41
CA ARG A 271 13.78 -21.83 1.78
C ARG A 271 13.47 -23.29 2.09
N ASP A 272 12.49 -23.88 1.40
CA ASP A 272 12.21 -25.32 1.48
C ASP A 272 12.84 -26.05 0.29
N PRO A 273 13.91 -26.85 0.49
CA PRO A 273 14.56 -27.62 -0.56
C PRO A 273 13.63 -28.63 -1.23
N LYS A 274 12.59 -29.11 -0.53
CA LYS A 274 11.59 -30.04 -1.06
C LYS A 274 10.39 -29.32 -1.70
N GLY A 275 10.29 -28.00 -1.55
CA GLY A 275 9.23 -27.16 -2.09
C GLY A 275 9.50 -26.71 -3.51
N ALA A 276 9.45 -25.40 -3.75
CA ALA A 276 9.53 -24.81 -5.08
C ALA A 276 10.83 -25.11 -5.84
N ALA A 277 11.95 -25.24 -5.12
CA ALA A 277 13.25 -25.53 -5.73
C ALA A 277 13.20 -26.85 -6.52
N GLN A 278 12.61 -27.89 -5.92
CA GLN A 278 12.46 -29.20 -6.53
C GLN A 278 11.44 -29.16 -7.69
N ILE A 279 10.28 -28.54 -7.49
CA ILE A 279 9.20 -28.44 -8.51
C ILE A 279 9.71 -27.76 -9.79
N LEU A 280 10.58 -26.76 -9.64
CA LEU A 280 11.16 -26.03 -10.77
C LEU A 280 12.36 -26.74 -11.38
N ALA A 281 13.09 -27.56 -10.62
CA ALA A 281 14.24 -28.30 -11.12
C ALA A 281 13.84 -29.56 -11.91
N ASP A 282 12.83 -30.28 -11.42
CA ASP A 282 12.38 -31.57 -11.95
C ASP A 282 11.16 -31.39 -12.86
N PRO A 283 11.28 -31.58 -14.20
CA PRO A 283 10.15 -31.45 -15.13
C PRO A 283 9.03 -32.48 -14.90
N GLU A 284 9.35 -33.62 -14.29
CA GLU A 284 8.43 -34.75 -14.09
C GLU A 284 7.80 -34.73 -12.68
N ASP A 285 8.05 -33.68 -11.87
CA ASP A 285 7.44 -33.55 -10.55
C ASP A 285 5.91 -33.41 -10.69
N PRO A 286 5.11 -34.33 -10.11
CA PRO A 286 3.66 -34.37 -10.30
C PRO A 286 2.97 -33.10 -9.79
N ARG A 287 3.56 -32.39 -8.83
CA ARG A 287 3.00 -31.15 -8.28
C ARG A 287 2.95 -30.03 -9.31
N ARG A 288 3.76 -30.09 -10.39
CA ARG A 288 3.74 -29.10 -11.47
C ARG A 288 2.36 -29.02 -12.11
N GLU A 289 1.72 -30.16 -12.34
CA GLU A 289 0.39 -30.22 -12.94
C GLU A 289 -0.65 -29.48 -12.08
N ASP A 290 -0.58 -29.64 -10.75
CA ASP A 290 -1.46 -28.95 -9.81
C ASP A 290 -1.30 -27.43 -9.89
N TYR A 291 -0.06 -26.92 -9.89
CA TYR A 291 0.20 -25.49 -10.07
C TYR A 291 -0.29 -24.97 -11.42
N LEU A 292 -0.09 -25.72 -12.51
CA LEU A 292 -0.54 -25.30 -13.84
C LEU A 292 -2.07 -25.26 -13.94
N LYS A 293 -2.78 -26.22 -13.33
CA LYS A 293 -4.25 -26.20 -13.24
C LYS A 293 -4.76 -25.03 -12.40
N GLN A 294 -4.13 -24.75 -11.25
CA GLN A 294 -4.47 -23.59 -10.43
C GLN A 294 -4.23 -22.27 -11.18
N PHE A 295 -3.15 -22.20 -11.95
CA PHE A 295 -2.84 -21.04 -12.80
C PHE A 295 -3.94 -20.85 -13.85
N ALA A 296 -4.27 -21.91 -14.60
CA ALA A 296 -5.32 -21.90 -15.62
C ALA A 296 -6.68 -21.47 -15.04
N ASP A 297 -7.06 -22.01 -13.88
CA ASP A 297 -8.29 -21.65 -13.19
C ASP A 297 -8.31 -20.16 -12.79
N LYS A 298 -7.21 -19.66 -12.21
CA LYS A 298 -7.08 -18.28 -11.76
C LYS A 298 -7.11 -17.29 -12.93
N GLU A 299 -6.31 -17.54 -13.97
CA GLU A 299 -6.25 -16.70 -15.16
C GLU A 299 -7.58 -16.76 -15.92
N GLY A 300 -8.16 -17.95 -16.07
CA GLY A 300 -9.46 -18.14 -16.71
C GLY A 300 -10.58 -17.36 -16.00
N LYS A 301 -10.63 -17.37 -14.66
CA LYS A 301 -11.57 -16.54 -13.88
C LYS A 301 -11.36 -15.05 -14.14
N ALA A 302 -10.12 -14.60 -14.26
CA ALA A 302 -9.82 -13.20 -14.54
C ALA A 302 -10.31 -12.78 -15.93
N TYR A 303 -10.12 -13.61 -16.96
CA TYR A 303 -10.68 -13.36 -18.30
C TYR A 303 -12.20 -13.36 -18.30
N LEU A 304 -12.83 -14.37 -17.70
CA LEU A 304 -14.29 -14.45 -17.58
C LEU A 304 -14.88 -13.24 -16.85
N ALA A 305 -14.22 -12.71 -15.82
CA ALA A 305 -14.69 -11.52 -15.13
C ALA A 305 -14.71 -10.28 -16.05
N ARG A 306 -13.66 -10.12 -16.88
CA ARG A 306 -13.58 -9.05 -17.88
C ARG A 306 -14.67 -9.20 -18.94
N PHE A 307 -14.85 -10.39 -19.49
CA PHE A 307 -15.88 -10.65 -20.50
C PHE A 307 -17.28 -10.51 -19.91
N ASN A 308 -17.54 -11.03 -18.71
CA ASN A 308 -18.83 -10.87 -18.04
C ASN A 308 -19.17 -9.39 -17.84
N LYS A 309 -18.20 -8.54 -17.46
CA LYS A 309 -18.41 -7.09 -17.38
C LYS A 309 -18.80 -6.48 -18.73
N LYS A 310 -18.27 -6.99 -19.85
CA LYS A 310 -18.60 -6.56 -21.23
C LYS A 310 -20.04 -6.95 -21.62
N TYR A 311 -20.52 -8.13 -21.23
CA TYR A 311 -21.82 -8.67 -21.68
C TYR A 311 -22.98 -8.52 -20.67
N LYS A 312 -22.72 -8.25 -19.38
CA LYS A 312 -23.73 -8.26 -18.30
C LYS A 312 -24.97 -7.38 -18.54
N ASN A 313 -24.83 -6.30 -19.30
CA ASN A 313 -25.91 -5.35 -19.56
C ASN A 313 -26.57 -5.52 -20.94
N LEU A 314 -26.17 -6.55 -21.70
CA LEU A 314 -26.75 -6.86 -23.01
C LEU A 314 -27.82 -7.94 -22.86
N LYS A 315 -28.84 -7.90 -23.73
CA LYS A 315 -29.76 -9.03 -23.82
C LYS A 315 -29.02 -10.25 -24.40
N PRO A 316 -29.41 -11.49 -24.05
CA PRO A 316 -28.79 -12.70 -24.59
C PRO A 316 -28.73 -12.75 -26.12
N GLU A 317 -29.73 -12.17 -26.79
CA GLU A 317 -29.83 -12.08 -28.26
C GLU A 317 -28.84 -11.06 -28.87
N GLU A 318 -28.42 -10.06 -28.09
CA GLU A 318 -27.51 -8.98 -28.52
C GLU A 318 -26.03 -9.36 -28.32
N ALA A 319 -25.73 -10.27 -27.39
CA ALA A 319 -24.37 -10.69 -27.06
C ALA A 319 -23.61 -11.35 -28.26
N PRO A 320 -24.22 -12.24 -29.07
CA PRO A 320 -23.59 -12.75 -30.29
C PRO A 320 -23.22 -11.65 -31.27
N ALA A 321 -24.10 -10.68 -31.50
CA ALA A 321 -23.82 -9.57 -32.39
C ALA A 321 -22.65 -8.71 -31.85
N ALA A 322 -22.63 -8.42 -30.55
CA ALA A 322 -21.53 -7.68 -29.92
C ALA A 322 -20.18 -8.43 -29.96
N LEU A 323 -20.20 -9.75 -29.85
CA LEU A 323 -19.01 -10.61 -30.02
C LEU A 323 -18.47 -10.51 -31.46
N LEU A 324 -19.37 -10.59 -32.44
CA LEU A 324 -19.05 -10.60 -33.87
C LEU A 324 -18.64 -9.22 -34.44
N ASN A 325 -19.06 -8.12 -33.83
CA ASN A 325 -18.79 -6.76 -34.34
C ASN A 325 -17.29 -6.41 -34.41
N HIS A 326 -16.44 -7.14 -33.68
CA HIS A 326 -14.98 -6.98 -33.71
C HIS A 326 -14.26 -7.97 -34.66
N LEU A 327 -15.00 -8.89 -35.27
CA LEU A 327 -14.43 -9.86 -36.20
C LEU A 327 -14.37 -9.33 -37.62
N THR A 328 -13.26 -9.63 -38.29
CA THR A 328 -13.15 -9.48 -39.73
C THR A 328 -14.15 -10.41 -40.42
N ALA A 329 -14.80 -9.94 -41.49
CA ALA A 329 -15.77 -10.70 -42.30
C ALA A 329 -15.10 -11.86 -43.07
N ASN A 330 -14.61 -12.87 -42.34
CA ASN A 330 -13.93 -14.05 -42.86
C ASN A 330 -14.86 -15.28 -42.72
N PRO A 331 -15.15 -16.01 -43.81
CA PRO A 331 -16.09 -17.14 -43.79
C PRO A 331 -15.76 -18.22 -42.76
N LYS A 332 -14.48 -18.59 -42.63
CA LYS A 332 -14.03 -19.63 -41.70
C LYS A 332 -14.24 -19.22 -40.24
N ARG A 333 -13.93 -17.96 -39.91
CA ARG A 333 -14.08 -17.42 -38.55
C ARG A 333 -15.55 -17.35 -38.16
N LEU A 334 -16.37 -16.77 -39.04
CA LEU A 334 -17.81 -16.65 -38.83
C LEU A 334 -18.47 -18.02 -38.72
N ALA A 335 -18.06 -18.99 -39.54
CA ALA A 335 -18.56 -20.35 -39.48
C ALA A 335 -18.25 -21.01 -38.13
N ALA A 336 -17.01 -20.93 -37.67
CA ALA A 336 -16.58 -21.50 -36.39
C ALA A 336 -17.32 -20.90 -35.19
N VAL A 337 -17.58 -19.58 -35.19
CA VAL A 337 -18.36 -18.92 -34.12
C VAL A 337 -19.83 -19.33 -34.20
N TYR A 338 -20.46 -19.23 -35.38
CA TYR A 338 -21.89 -19.51 -35.52
C TYR A 338 -22.21 -20.96 -35.19
N ARG A 339 -21.46 -21.94 -35.71
CA ARG A 339 -21.67 -23.36 -35.43
C ARG A 339 -21.48 -23.72 -33.95
N TYR A 340 -20.73 -22.90 -33.19
CA TYR A 340 -20.60 -23.06 -31.75
C TYR A 340 -21.75 -22.41 -30.96
N LEU A 341 -22.18 -21.21 -31.35
CA LEU A 341 -23.29 -20.51 -30.70
C LEU A 341 -24.67 -21.09 -31.05
N GLU A 342 -24.78 -21.76 -32.20
CA GLU A 342 -26.00 -22.31 -32.80
C GLU A 342 -25.78 -23.76 -33.27
N PRO A 343 -25.50 -24.70 -32.35
CA PRO A 343 -25.15 -26.07 -32.72
C PRO A 343 -26.28 -26.79 -33.48
N ASN A 344 -27.53 -26.40 -33.23
CA ASN A 344 -28.73 -27.02 -33.80
C ASN A 344 -29.26 -26.30 -35.05
N ALA A 345 -28.65 -25.20 -35.49
CA ALA A 345 -29.06 -24.52 -36.70
C ALA A 345 -28.71 -25.36 -37.95
N ASP A 346 -29.62 -25.39 -38.91
CA ASP A 346 -29.43 -26.09 -40.18
C ASP A 346 -28.55 -25.29 -41.15
N VAL A 347 -28.18 -25.93 -42.26
CA VAL A 347 -27.33 -25.31 -43.30
C VAL A 347 -27.99 -24.07 -43.92
N VAL A 348 -29.33 -24.01 -43.94
CA VAL A 348 -30.09 -22.89 -44.49
C VAL A 348 -29.94 -21.65 -43.60
N ALA A 349 -30.20 -21.79 -42.30
CA ALA A 349 -30.03 -20.70 -41.32
C ALA A 349 -28.57 -20.24 -41.23
N PHE A 350 -27.62 -21.18 -41.27
CA PHE A 350 -26.19 -20.90 -41.32
C PHE A 350 -25.80 -20.08 -42.55
N THR A 351 -26.26 -20.49 -43.73
CA THR A 351 -25.97 -19.80 -45.00
C THR A 351 -26.56 -18.39 -45.00
N ALA A 352 -27.80 -18.23 -44.51
CA ALA A 352 -28.43 -16.93 -44.38
C ALA A 352 -27.62 -16.01 -43.47
N PHE A 353 -27.18 -16.50 -42.31
CA PHE A 353 -26.33 -15.75 -41.40
C PHE A 353 -25.01 -15.30 -42.06
N LEU A 354 -24.27 -16.21 -42.69
CA LEU A 354 -23.00 -15.87 -43.34
C LEU A 354 -23.19 -14.82 -44.44
N LYS A 355 -24.23 -14.95 -45.27
CA LYS A 355 -24.53 -13.98 -46.34
C LYS A 355 -24.76 -12.56 -45.80
N THR A 356 -25.34 -12.41 -44.61
CA THR A 356 -25.56 -11.08 -43.99
C THR A 356 -24.30 -10.43 -43.43
N ARG A 357 -23.23 -11.21 -43.19
CA ARG A 357 -22.01 -10.73 -42.50
C ARG A 357 -20.77 -10.69 -43.40
N LEU A 358 -20.77 -11.39 -44.53
CA LEU A 358 -19.69 -11.37 -45.50
C LEU A 358 -19.74 -10.10 -46.36
N ASN A 359 -18.57 -9.53 -46.66
CA ASN A 359 -18.47 -8.35 -47.53
C ASN A 359 -18.76 -8.67 -49.00
N ASN A 360 -18.47 -9.90 -49.43
CA ASN A 360 -18.75 -10.37 -50.79
C ASN A 360 -19.31 -11.81 -50.75
N PRO A 361 -20.59 -12.00 -50.37
CA PRO A 361 -21.18 -13.33 -50.27
C PRO A 361 -21.31 -14.04 -51.63
N ALA A 362 -21.26 -13.30 -52.75
CA ALA A 362 -21.35 -13.86 -54.09
C ALA A 362 -20.08 -14.62 -54.52
N SER A 363 -18.98 -14.55 -53.76
CA SER A 363 -17.76 -15.31 -54.04
C SER A 363 -17.78 -16.75 -53.53
N LEU A 364 -18.86 -17.19 -52.87
CA LEU A 364 -19.05 -18.54 -52.36
C LEU A 364 -20.32 -19.13 -52.98
N ASP A 365 -20.26 -20.37 -53.46
CA ASP A 365 -21.44 -21.10 -53.93
C ASP A 365 -22.09 -21.94 -52.81
N GLU A 366 -23.18 -22.65 -53.12
CA GLU A 366 -23.88 -23.48 -52.15
C GLU A 366 -22.99 -24.60 -51.58
N SER A 367 -22.08 -25.16 -52.40
CA SER A 367 -21.17 -26.21 -51.97
C SER A 367 -20.08 -25.69 -51.02
N ASP A 368 -19.65 -24.43 -51.19
CA ASP A 368 -18.73 -23.78 -50.26
C ASP A 368 -19.38 -23.58 -48.88
N TYR A 369 -20.66 -23.18 -48.84
CA TYR A 369 -21.39 -23.03 -47.58
C TYR A 369 -21.61 -24.36 -46.89
N GLU A 370 -21.95 -25.41 -47.64
CA GLU A 370 -22.08 -26.77 -47.11
C GLU A 370 -20.74 -27.30 -46.58
N TYR A 371 -19.64 -27.06 -47.30
CA TYR A 371 -18.29 -27.37 -46.85
C TYR A 371 -17.95 -26.67 -45.53
N LEU A 372 -18.23 -25.38 -45.40
CA LEU A 372 -18.00 -24.64 -44.15
C LEU A 372 -18.89 -25.15 -43.01
N TYR A 373 -20.14 -25.51 -43.30
CA TYR A 373 -21.08 -26.04 -42.31
C TYR A 373 -20.60 -27.37 -41.72
N GLU A 374 -20.17 -28.30 -42.57
CA GLU A 374 -19.64 -29.61 -42.19
C GLU A 374 -18.27 -29.52 -41.50
N THR A 375 -17.37 -28.70 -42.07
CA THR A 375 -16.00 -28.55 -41.56
C THR A 375 -15.99 -27.98 -40.14
N TYR A 376 -16.84 -27.00 -39.84
CA TYR A 376 -16.86 -26.30 -38.56
C TYR A 376 -17.96 -26.79 -37.59
N GLY A 377 -18.48 -28.00 -37.80
CA GLY A 377 -19.48 -28.64 -36.95
C GLY A 377 -19.12 -28.63 -35.44
N PRO A 378 -20.12 -28.71 -34.54
CA PRO A 378 -19.94 -28.59 -33.09
C PRO A 378 -19.04 -29.68 -32.46
N ASP A 379 -18.91 -30.83 -33.11
CA ASP A 379 -18.09 -31.99 -32.71
C ASP A 379 -16.65 -31.97 -33.25
N LYS A 380 -16.33 -31.08 -34.20
CA LYS A 380 -15.05 -31.12 -34.94
C LYS A 380 -13.86 -30.52 -34.20
N PHE A 381 -14.10 -29.52 -33.35
CA PHE A 381 -13.06 -28.72 -32.69
C PHE A 381 -13.38 -28.50 -31.22
N ASN A 382 -12.38 -28.59 -30.36
CA ASN A 382 -12.52 -28.20 -28.96
C ASN A 382 -12.56 -26.67 -28.80
N LEU A 383 -12.81 -26.17 -27.59
CA LEU A 383 -12.96 -24.74 -27.33
C LEU A 383 -11.69 -23.92 -27.65
N ALA A 384 -10.51 -24.47 -27.39
CA ALA A 384 -9.23 -23.83 -27.68
C ALA A 384 -9.02 -23.66 -29.19
N ASP A 385 -9.24 -24.74 -29.96
CA ASP A 385 -9.17 -24.75 -31.43
C ASP A 385 -10.15 -23.74 -32.04
N ARG A 386 -11.37 -23.67 -31.50
CA ARG A 386 -12.39 -22.70 -31.94
C ARG A 386 -11.96 -21.28 -31.68
N GLY A 387 -11.35 -20.99 -30.53
CA GLY A 387 -10.78 -19.66 -30.26
C GLY A 387 -9.64 -19.31 -31.21
N TYR A 388 -8.76 -20.27 -31.53
CA TYR A 388 -7.71 -20.08 -32.51
C TYR A 388 -8.26 -19.79 -33.92
N ILE A 389 -9.22 -20.59 -34.40
CA ILE A 389 -9.83 -20.41 -35.72
C ILE A 389 -10.55 -19.05 -35.78
N SER A 390 -11.37 -18.75 -34.79
CA SER A 390 -12.18 -17.52 -34.75
C SER A 390 -11.37 -16.27 -34.44
N GLN A 391 -10.17 -16.39 -33.86
CA GLN A 391 -9.39 -15.29 -33.26
C GLN A 391 -10.14 -14.58 -32.12
N ILE A 392 -11.01 -15.32 -31.42
CA ILE A 392 -11.70 -14.90 -30.20
C ILE A 392 -11.08 -15.64 -29.03
N HIS A 393 -10.98 -15.00 -27.87
CA HIS A 393 -10.56 -15.70 -26.67
C HIS A 393 -11.53 -16.87 -26.38
N PRO A 394 -11.04 -18.13 -26.23
CA PRO A 394 -11.88 -19.31 -26.04
C PRO A 394 -12.95 -19.14 -24.94
N LEU A 395 -12.57 -18.61 -23.77
CA LEU A 395 -13.50 -18.34 -22.66
C LEU A 395 -14.52 -17.22 -22.93
N GLU A 396 -14.24 -16.28 -23.84
CA GLU A 396 -15.24 -15.28 -24.25
C GLU A 396 -16.32 -15.95 -25.10
N LEU A 397 -15.89 -16.80 -26.05
CA LEU A 397 -16.79 -17.59 -26.90
C LEU A 397 -17.68 -18.51 -26.05
N TRP A 398 -17.09 -19.24 -25.10
CA TRP A 398 -17.84 -20.06 -24.15
C TRP A 398 -18.83 -19.25 -23.31
N LEU A 399 -18.42 -18.08 -22.79
CA LEU A 399 -19.27 -17.26 -21.94
C LEU A 399 -20.52 -16.78 -22.70
N VAL A 400 -20.36 -16.33 -23.95
CA VAL A 400 -21.49 -15.87 -24.77
C VAL A 400 -22.44 -17.03 -25.07
N ALA A 401 -21.93 -18.21 -25.41
CA ALA A 401 -22.76 -19.40 -25.58
C ALA A 401 -23.52 -19.76 -24.30
N TYR A 402 -22.83 -19.72 -23.15
CA TYR A 402 -23.39 -20.08 -21.87
C TYR A 402 -24.51 -19.12 -21.41
N LEU A 403 -24.27 -17.80 -21.50
CA LEU A 403 -25.26 -16.77 -21.16
C LEU A 403 -26.48 -16.81 -22.08
N ARG A 404 -26.30 -17.26 -23.31
CA ARG A 404 -27.41 -17.46 -24.24
C ARG A 404 -28.31 -18.62 -23.82
N ALA A 405 -27.71 -19.75 -23.42
CA ALA A 405 -28.46 -20.89 -22.90
C ALA A 405 -29.02 -20.64 -21.48
N HIS A 406 -28.38 -19.76 -20.70
CA HIS A 406 -28.74 -19.45 -19.32
C HIS A 406 -28.82 -17.92 -19.08
N PRO A 407 -29.87 -17.24 -19.58
CA PRO A 407 -30.00 -15.77 -19.48
C PRO A 407 -29.94 -15.18 -18.07
N GLY A 408 -30.27 -15.97 -17.04
CA GLY A 408 -30.27 -15.56 -15.64
C GLY A 408 -29.00 -15.91 -14.86
N ALA A 409 -27.99 -16.50 -15.52
CA ALA A 409 -26.83 -17.04 -14.82
C ALA A 409 -26.04 -15.96 -14.06
N GLY A 410 -25.91 -16.15 -12.75
CA GLY A 410 -25.09 -15.30 -11.90
C GLY A 410 -23.60 -15.61 -12.03
N TRP A 411 -22.75 -14.72 -11.51
CA TRP A 411 -21.28 -14.92 -11.52
C TRP A 411 -20.84 -16.26 -10.89
N SER A 412 -21.46 -16.66 -9.78
CA SER A 412 -21.15 -17.93 -9.11
C SER A 412 -21.42 -19.14 -10.01
N GLU A 413 -22.52 -19.10 -10.75
CA GLU A 413 -22.92 -20.16 -11.68
C GLU A 413 -21.98 -20.22 -12.89
N ILE A 414 -21.67 -19.07 -13.50
CA ILE A 414 -20.70 -18.95 -14.59
C ILE A 414 -19.35 -19.55 -14.19
N VAL A 415 -18.85 -19.20 -13.01
CA VAL A 415 -17.57 -19.72 -12.49
C VAL A 415 -17.66 -21.22 -12.21
N LYS A 416 -18.77 -21.73 -11.68
CA LYS A 416 -18.95 -23.17 -11.47
C LYS A 416 -18.96 -23.92 -12.79
N ALA A 417 -19.77 -23.49 -13.76
CA ALA A 417 -19.97 -24.15 -15.04
C ALA A 417 -18.71 -24.14 -15.94
N SER A 418 -17.90 -23.09 -15.89
CA SER A 418 -16.66 -23.01 -16.70
C SER A 418 -15.45 -23.72 -16.10
N THR A 419 -15.59 -24.49 -15.01
CA THR A 419 -14.41 -25.05 -14.31
C THR A 419 -13.52 -25.88 -15.21
N GLN A 420 -14.10 -26.79 -15.98
CA GLN A 420 -13.33 -27.61 -16.92
C GLN A 420 -12.79 -26.79 -18.09
N GLU A 421 -13.63 -25.91 -18.65
CA GLU A 421 -13.30 -25.06 -19.79
C GLU A 421 -12.11 -24.14 -19.50
N ARG A 422 -12.00 -23.63 -18.27
CA ARG A 422 -10.85 -22.83 -17.84
C ARG A 422 -9.55 -23.62 -17.84
N ILE A 423 -9.60 -24.93 -17.63
CA ILE A 423 -8.42 -25.80 -17.66
C ILE A 423 -8.11 -26.20 -19.10
N ASP A 424 -9.14 -26.59 -19.86
CA ASP A 424 -9.01 -27.11 -21.23
C ASP A 424 -8.45 -26.07 -22.21
N VAL A 425 -8.78 -24.79 -22.01
CA VAL A 425 -8.21 -23.68 -22.82
C VAL A 425 -6.68 -23.57 -22.64
N TYR A 426 -6.13 -24.10 -21.55
CA TYR A 426 -4.70 -24.18 -21.29
C TYR A 426 -4.14 -25.60 -21.47
N ALA A 427 -4.85 -26.51 -22.15
CA ALA A 427 -4.36 -27.86 -22.45
C ALA A 427 -3.00 -27.84 -23.16
N TRP A 428 -2.74 -26.82 -23.99
CA TRP A 428 -1.41 -26.60 -24.57
C TRP A 428 -0.33 -26.48 -23.48
N LEU A 429 -0.55 -25.72 -22.42
CA LEU A 429 0.40 -25.52 -21.32
C LEU A 429 0.65 -26.81 -20.52
N LEU A 430 -0.40 -27.63 -20.35
CA LEU A 430 -0.32 -28.91 -19.65
C LEU A 430 0.42 -29.97 -20.49
N ASN A 431 0.20 -29.98 -21.81
CA ASN A 431 0.72 -31.02 -22.71
C ASN A 431 2.04 -30.64 -23.40
N THR A 432 2.56 -29.41 -23.23
CA THR A 432 3.84 -29.01 -23.83
C THR A 432 5.04 -29.61 -23.11
N SER A 433 6.08 -29.96 -23.87
CA SER A 433 7.45 -30.16 -23.36
C SER A 433 8.19 -28.84 -23.06
N HIS A 434 7.51 -27.69 -23.19
CA HIS A 434 8.09 -26.36 -23.09
C HIS A 434 8.22 -25.96 -21.62
N LYS A 435 9.16 -26.60 -20.93
CA LYS A 435 9.45 -26.41 -19.49
C LYS A 435 9.48 -24.92 -19.08
N ASN A 436 10.15 -24.07 -19.86
CA ASN A 436 10.25 -22.64 -19.55
C ASN A 436 8.90 -21.92 -19.52
N ALA A 437 7.96 -22.31 -20.41
CA ALA A 437 6.62 -21.74 -20.39
C ALA A 437 5.92 -22.10 -19.09
N GLN A 438 5.94 -23.37 -18.69
CA GLN A 438 5.36 -23.85 -17.43
C GLN A 438 6.01 -23.19 -16.21
N ASP A 439 7.34 -23.14 -16.17
CA ASP A 439 8.09 -22.58 -15.04
C ASP A 439 7.71 -21.13 -14.75
N ILE A 440 7.49 -20.31 -15.76
CA ILE A 440 7.05 -18.91 -15.58
C ILE A 440 5.69 -18.83 -14.86
N ARG A 441 4.76 -19.75 -15.16
CA ARG A 441 3.41 -19.77 -14.58
C ARG A 441 3.43 -20.32 -13.17
N ILE A 442 4.20 -21.40 -12.95
CA ILE A 442 4.46 -21.96 -11.62
C ILE A 442 5.13 -20.89 -10.73
N LEU A 443 6.17 -20.22 -11.22
CA LEU A 443 6.84 -19.13 -10.50
C LEU A 443 5.90 -17.99 -10.14
N SER A 444 4.93 -17.66 -11.02
CA SER A 444 3.94 -16.61 -10.72
C SER A 444 3.05 -16.99 -9.53
N LEU A 445 2.65 -18.25 -9.40
CA LEU A 445 1.90 -18.74 -8.24
C LEU A 445 2.75 -18.81 -6.97
N LEU A 446 3.98 -19.30 -7.08
CA LEU A 446 4.93 -19.32 -5.97
C LEU A 446 5.26 -17.91 -5.46
N GLU A 447 5.33 -16.92 -6.35
CA GLU A 447 5.46 -15.51 -5.97
C GLU A 447 4.24 -15.04 -5.16
N ILE A 448 3.02 -15.41 -5.56
CA ILE A 448 1.81 -15.08 -4.80
C ILE A 448 1.85 -15.68 -3.39
N GLU A 449 2.25 -16.95 -3.25
CA GLU A 449 2.42 -17.61 -1.94
C GLU A 449 3.49 -16.93 -1.08
N ALA A 450 4.64 -16.57 -1.66
CA ALA A 450 5.65 -15.80 -0.97
C ALA A 450 5.12 -14.44 -0.49
N PHE A 451 4.28 -13.78 -1.28
CA PHE A 451 3.61 -12.54 -0.84
C PHE A 451 2.54 -12.76 0.22
N GLN A 452 1.94 -13.94 0.34
CA GLN A 452 1.08 -14.29 1.47
C GLN A 452 1.90 -14.40 2.76
N GLU A 453 3.10 -14.98 2.71
CA GLU A 453 4.03 -15.02 3.84
C GLU A 453 4.49 -13.60 4.25
N ILE A 454 4.85 -12.77 3.27
CA ILE A 454 5.19 -11.36 3.52
C ILE A 454 3.98 -10.61 4.08
N HIS A 455 2.77 -10.87 3.58
CA HIS A 455 1.55 -10.24 4.07
C HIS A 455 1.27 -10.61 5.53
N LYS A 456 1.40 -11.88 5.93
CA LYS A 456 1.30 -12.30 7.34
C LYS A 456 2.24 -11.50 8.24
N ARG A 457 3.48 -11.25 7.78
CA ARG A 457 4.46 -10.41 8.50
C ARG A 457 4.05 -8.94 8.53
N TRP A 458 3.60 -8.39 7.41
CA TRP A 458 3.11 -7.01 7.34
C TRP A 458 1.89 -6.79 8.23
N ARG A 459 0.99 -7.77 8.35
CA ARG A 459 -0.14 -7.76 9.29
C ARG A 459 0.32 -7.63 10.75
N ARG A 460 1.37 -8.36 11.16
CA ARG A 460 1.98 -8.20 12.50
C ARG A 460 2.56 -6.80 12.69
N LEU A 461 3.15 -6.22 11.63
CA LEU A 461 3.59 -4.82 11.61
C LEU A 461 2.43 -3.80 11.52
N GLY A 462 1.17 -4.22 11.61
CA GLY A 462 0.00 -3.33 11.59
C GLY A 462 -0.57 -2.98 10.21
N TYR A 463 -0.17 -3.67 9.13
CA TYR A 463 -0.73 -3.43 7.79
C TYR A 463 -2.25 -3.73 7.78
N PRO A 464 -3.10 -2.80 7.30
CA PRO A 464 -4.53 -2.86 7.59
C PRO A 464 -5.35 -3.68 6.59
N PHE A 465 -4.80 -4.04 5.42
CA PHE A 465 -5.57 -4.64 4.33
C PHE A 465 -5.43 -6.17 4.27
N GLY A 466 -6.43 -6.82 3.67
CA GLY A 466 -6.51 -8.29 3.59
C GLY A 466 -5.53 -8.96 2.63
N SER A 467 -4.79 -8.19 1.82
CA SER A 467 -3.78 -8.72 0.91
C SER A 467 -2.75 -7.66 0.50
N LEU A 468 -1.61 -8.13 -0.02
CA LEU A 468 -0.62 -7.33 -0.75
C LEU A 468 -0.79 -7.54 -2.26
N VAL A 469 -0.33 -6.56 -3.04
CA VAL A 469 -0.09 -6.76 -4.47
C VAL A 469 1.14 -7.67 -4.62
N PRO A 470 1.02 -8.85 -5.25
CA PRO A 470 2.13 -9.80 -5.34
C PRO A 470 3.12 -9.40 -6.44
N SER A 471 3.84 -8.31 -6.20
CA SER A 471 4.85 -7.75 -7.11
C SER A 471 5.95 -7.08 -6.31
N TYR A 472 7.19 -7.11 -6.82
CA TYR A 472 8.31 -6.37 -6.21
C TYR A 472 8.03 -4.86 -6.06
N ALA A 473 7.12 -4.32 -6.86
CA ALA A 473 6.62 -2.94 -6.74
C ALA A 473 6.01 -2.63 -5.35
N THR A 474 5.62 -3.65 -4.58
CA THR A 474 5.13 -3.48 -3.20
C THR A 474 6.17 -2.80 -2.31
N ALA A 475 7.47 -2.98 -2.59
CA ALA A 475 8.55 -2.30 -1.86
C ALA A 475 8.55 -0.78 -2.01
N ILE A 476 7.84 -0.25 -3.01
CA ILE A 476 7.78 1.17 -3.34
C ILE A 476 6.34 1.72 -3.41
N GLY A 477 5.36 1.00 -2.85
CA GLY A 477 4.03 1.58 -2.57
C GLY A 477 2.85 0.97 -3.32
N SER A 478 3.04 0.00 -4.23
CA SER A 478 1.92 -0.54 -5.03
C SER A 478 0.82 -1.22 -4.22
N SER A 479 1.11 -1.63 -2.99
CA SER A 479 0.11 -2.20 -2.06
C SER A 479 -0.72 -1.15 -1.32
N ALA A 480 -0.38 0.14 -1.44
CA ALA A 480 -0.90 1.25 -0.65
C ALA A 480 -0.70 1.05 0.87
N ASP A 481 -1.03 2.05 1.67
CA ASP A 481 -1.11 1.93 3.14
C ASP A 481 -2.18 2.89 3.69
N ARG A 482 -2.37 2.84 5.00
CA ARG A 482 -3.18 3.79 5.78
C ARG A 482 -2.23 4.67 6.62
N PRO A 483 -2.39 6.01 6.62
CA PRO A 483 -1.51 6.87 7.42
C PRO A 483 -1.43 6.49 8.90
N ALA A 484 -2.57 6.20 9.55
CA ALA A 484 -2.57 5.77 10.95
C ALA A 484 -1.79 4.48 11.20
N ALA A 485 -1.82 3.51 10.26
CA ALA A 485 -1.07 2.26 10.39
C ALA A 485 0.45 2.47 10.29
N LEU A 486 0.89 3.48 9.54
CA LEU A 486 2.31 3.89 9.51
C LEU A 486 2.70 4.62 10.79
N ALA A 487 1.83 5.47 11.34
CA ALA A 487 2.07 6.10 12.64
C ALA A 487 2.20 5.03 13.74
N GLU A 488 1.29 4.08 13.81
CA GLU A 488 1.38 2.96 14.77
C GLU A 488 2.69 2.17 14.62
N LEU A 489 3.14 1.91 13.38
CA LEU A 489 4.44 1.26 13.14
C LEU A 489 5.61 2.09 13.69
N MET A 490 5.57 3.42 13.54
CA MET A 490 6.56 4.31 14.15
C MET A 490 6.53 4.24 15.67
N GLY A 491 5.34 4.09 16.27
CA GLY A 491 5.19 3.87 17.72
C GLY A 491 5.88 2.59 18.20
N VAL A 492 5.77 1.49 17.44
CA VAL A 492 6.48 0.23 17.73
C VAL A 492 7.99 0.43 17.68
N ILE A 493 8.50 1.14 16.66
CA ILE A 493 9.94 1.41 16.50
C ILE A 493 10.45 2.31 17.63
N ALA A 494 9.69 3.36 17.98
CA ALA A 494 10.03 4.28 19.06
C ALA A 494 10.09 3.57 20.41
N ASN A 495 9.20 2.59 20.63
CA ASN A 495 9.09 1.78 21.84
C ASN A 495 9.88 0.45 21.78
N ASP A 496 11.06 0.48 21.16
CA ASP A 496 12.01 -0.64 21.14
C ASP A 496 11.45 -1.99 20.63
N GLY A 497 10.52 -1.95 19.67
CA GLY A 497 9.89 -3.12 19.10
C GLY A 497 8.64 -3.62 19.85
N ASN A 498 8.21 -2.92 20.89
CA ASN A 498 6.98 -3.21 21.62
C ASN A 498 5.81 -2.36 21.12
N LYS A 499 4.72 -3.02 20.72
CA LYS A 499 3.47 -2.37 20.33
C LYS A 499 2.59 -2.11 21.54
N LEU A 500 2.23 -0.84 21.71
CA LEU A 500 1.15 -0.42 22.61
C LEU A 500 -0.13 -0.17 21.79
N PRO A 501 -1.31 -0.56 22.29
CA PRO A 501 -2.55 -0.27 21.60
C PRO A 501 -2.84 1.24 21.62
N PRO A 502 -3.45 1.79 20.56
CA PRO A 502 -3.88 3.19 20.57
C PRO A 502 -4.97 3.42 21.62
N VAL A 503 -4.87 4.55 22.30
CA VAL A 503 -5.76 4.98 23.38
C VAL A 503 -6.29 6.37 23.07
N THR A 504 -7.60 6.51 23.13
CA THR A 504 -8.39 7.70 22.82
C THR A 504 -9.19 8.16 24.03
N LEU A 505 -9.66 7.19 24.82
CA LEU A 505 -10.41 7.35 26.07
C LEU A 505 -9.70 6.61 27.21
N THR A 506 -9.63 7.24 28.38
CA THR A 506 -8.98 6.69 29.58
C THR A 506 -9.94 6.43 30.72
N ARG A 507 -10.99 7.25 30.85
CA ARG A 507 -11.97 7.16 31.93
C ARG A 507 -13.36 7.54 31.44
N VAL A 508 -14.37 6.84 31.94
CA VAL A 508 -15.78 7.18 31.82
C VAL A 508 -16.39 7.20 33.22
N GLU A 509 -17.15 8.23 33.53
CA GLU A 509 -17.88 8.38 34.79
C GLU A 509 -19.35 8.56 34.47
N LEU A 510 -20.18 7.72 35.09
CA LEU A 510 -21.62 7.66 34.90
C LEU A 510 -22.31 8.10 36.20
N ALA A 511 -23.41 8.83 36.06
CA ALA A 511 -24.35 9.13 37.15
C ALA A 511 -23.67 9.77 38.37
N ALA A 512 -22.80 10.77 38.15
CA ALA A 512 -21.97 11.37 39.18
C ALA A 512 -22.82 11.96 40.31
N GLY A 513 -22.45 11.71 41.57
CA GLY A 513 -23.22 12.20 42.73
C GLY A 513 -24.53 11.46 42.99
N THR A 514 -24.76 10.31 42.34
CA THR A 514 -25.91 9.43 42.61
C THR A 514 -25.48 8.10 43.23
N PRO A 515 -26.38 7.33 43.87
CA PRO A 515 -26.09 5.96 44.33
C PRO A 515 -25.66 4.99 43.21
N TYR A 516 -25.87 5.36 41.95
CA TYR A 516 -25.49 4.59 40.78
C TYR A 516 -24.15 5.06 40.17
N GLN A 517 -23.43 5.97 40.83
CA GLN A 517 -22.16 6.49 40.32
C GLN A 517 -21.20 5.36 39.99
N THR A 518 -20.78 5.29 38.74
CA THR A 518 -19.91 4.23 38.23
C THR A 518 -18.72 4.85 37.51
N ILE A 519 -17.51 4.48 37.92
CA ILE A 519 -16.28 4.95 37.30
C ILE A 519 -15.62 3.78 36.58
N LEU A 520 -15.55 3.88 35.25
CA LEU A 520 -14.83 2.95 34.40
C LEU A 520 -13.46 3.56 34.08
N LYS A 521 -12.39 2.84 34.39
CA LYS A 521 -11.02 3.20 33.99
C LYS A 521 -10.48 2.15 33.05
N ARG A 522 -9.73 2.59 32.05
CA ARG A 522 -9.06 1.66 31.13
C ARG A 522 -8.04 0.83 31.91
N ARG A 523 -8.04 -0.48 31.68
CA ARG A 523 -7.00 -1.36 32.21
C ARG A 523 -5.68 -1.05 31.49
N ARG A 524 -4.59 -0.98 32.24
CA ARG A 524 -3.25 -0.82 31.66
C ARG A 524 -3.01 -1.87 30.56
N PRO A 525 -2.62 -1.46 29.35
CA PRO A 525 -2.42 -2.39 28.25
C PRO A 525 -1.16 -3.20 28.46
N THR A 526 -1.18 -4.45 27.99
CA THR A 526 0.03 -5.27 27.86
C THR A 526 0.67 -4.95 26.52
N ALA A 527 1.97 -4.62 26.53
CA ALA A 527 2.72 -4.41 25.30
C ALA A 527 2.99 -5.74 24.58
N GLU A 528 2.86 -5.74 23.25
CA GLU A 528 3.15 -6.90 22.41
C GLU A 528 4.52 -6.73 21.74
N ARG A 529 5.46 -7.66 21.97
CA ARG A 529 6.76 -7.64 21.28
C ARG A 529 6.58 -8.04 19.81
N ILE A 530 6.81 -7.10 18.89
CA ILE A 530 6.66 -7.30 17.44
C ILE A 530 7.98 -7.75 16.80
N PHE A 531 9.10 -7.20 17.26
CA PHE A 531 10.46 -7.60 16.88
C PHE A 531 11.43 -7.25 18.01
N PRO A 532 12.63 -7.87 18.06
CA PRO A 532 13.63 -7.60 19.10
C PRO A 532 14.12 -6.15 19.13
N GLU A 533 14.65 -5.74 20.28
CA GLU A 533 15.12 -4.35 20.48
C GLU A 533 16.27 -3.97 19.53
N GLU A 534 17.09 -4.93 19.13
CA GLU A 534 18.21 -4.74 18.20
C GLU A 534 17.71 -4.31 16.82
N VAL A 535 16.58 -4.86 16.37
CA VAL A 535 15.93 -4.43 15.11
C VAL A 535 15.44 -2.99 15.25
N ALA A 536 14.82 -2.64 16.38
CA ALA A 536 14.37 -1.28 16.64
C ALA A 536 15.55 -0.30 16.68
N TYR A 537 16.65 -0.68 17.32
CA TYR A 537 17.88 0.10 17.42
C TYR A 537 18.47 0.41 16.04
N VAL A 538 18.67 -0.60 15.20
CA VAL A 538 19.21 -0.44 13.84
C VAL A 538 18.28 0.43 12.97
N VAL A 539 16.97 0.18 13.03
CA VAL A 539 15.98 0.94 12.25
C VAL A 539 15.86 2.39 12.72
N LYS A 540 15.89 2.66 14.04
CA LYS A 540 15.90 4.04 14.57
C LYS A 540 17.09 4.82 14.04
N ARG A 541 18.29 4.21 14.01
CA ARG A 541 19.48 4.85 13.42
C ARG A 541 19.30 5.14 11.93
N ALA A 542 18.74 4.20 11.17
CA ALA A 542 18.49 4.39 9.73
C ALA A 542 17.51 5.54 9.48
N LEU A 543 16.46 5.63 10.30
CA LEU A 543 15.44 6.68 10.24
C LEU A 543 15.95 8.04 10.71
N ALA A 544 16.84 8.08 11.71
CA ALA A 544 17.54 9.30 12.11
C ALA A 544 18.41 9.84 10.95
N ASN A 545 19.11 8.97 10.23
CA ASN A 545 19.92 9.37 9.06
C ASN A 545 19.08 10.00 7.94
N VAL A 546 17.83 9.57 7.75
CA VAL A 546 16.89 10.21 6.80
C VAL A 546 16.66 11.69 7.14
N VAL A 547 16.66 12.04 8.44
CA VAL A 547 16.46 13.41 8.93
C VAL A 547 17.78 14.18 9.02
N GLN A 548 18.91 13.53 9.34
CA GLN A 548 20.18 14.24 9.46
C GLN A 548 20.77 14.64 8.10
N GLU A 549 20.62 13.77 7.10
CA GLU A 549 21.34 13.88 5.83
C GLU A 549 20.46 13.54 4.61
N GLY A 550 19.33 12.88 4.81
CA GLY A 550 18.51 12.32 3.74
C GLY A 550 17.33 13.19 3.30
N THR A 551 16.30 12.51 2.83
CA THR A 551 15.09 13.13 2.26
C THR A 551 14.27 14.00 3.23
N ALA A 552 14.48 13.87 4.55
CA ALA A 552 13.82 14.68 5.57
C ALA A 552 14.72 15.75 6.21
N ARG A 553 15.87 16.07 5.60
CA ARG A 553 16.86 17.04 6.12
C ARG A 553 16.34 18.41 6.53
N ARG A 554 15.19 18.83 6.00
CA ARG A 554 14.55 20.12 6.35
C ARG A 554 14.20 20.22 7.83
N LEU A 555 13.93 19.09 8.49
CA LEU A 555 13.53 19.01 9.89
C LEU A 555 14.73 18.98 10.86
N ARG A 556 15.96 18.85 10.34
CA ARG A 556 17.17 18.86 11.16
C ARG A 556 17.25 20.14 11.99
N GLY A 557 17.44 19.99 13.29
CA GLY A 557 17.61 21.10 14.22
C GLY A 557 16.34 21.93 14.49
N SER A 558 15.14 21.42 14.17
CA SER A 558 13.88 22.15 14.37
C SER A 558 13.44 22.23 15.83
N PHE A 559 13.56 21.13 16.59
CA PHE A 559 13.16 21.06 18.00
C PHE A 559 14.38 21.21 18.91
N GLN A 560 14.78 22.45 19.20
CA GLN A 560 15.86 22.74 20.15
C GLN A 560 15.38 22.59 21.59
N LEU A 561 16.18 21.88 22.40
CA LEU A 561 16.00 21.66 23.84
C LEU A 561 16.63 22.79 24.66
N ASP A 562 16.25 22.89 25.93
CA ASP A 562 16.71 23.96 26.84
C ASP A 562 18.23 23.91 27.10
N ASP A 563 18.85 22.74 26.98
CA ASP A 563 20.31 22.53 27.10
C ASP A 563 21.10 22.87 25.83
N GLY A 564 20.42 23.36 24.79
CA GLY A 564 21.00 23.70 23.50
C GLY A 564 21.17 22.52 22.54
N SER A 565 20.92 21.29 22.98
CA SER A 565 20.86 20.11 22.12
C SER A 565 19.53 20.07 21.33
N PHE A 566 19.37 19.06 20.47
CA PHE A 566 18.15 18.92 19.65
C PHE A 566 17.46 17.61 19.95
N LEU A 567 16.13 17.64 19.96
CA LEU A 567 15.30 16.45 20.12
C LEU A 567 15.69 15.42 19.04
N PRO A 568 15.94 14.15 19.39
CA PRO A 568 16.19 13.10 18.42
C PRO A 568 14.95 12.89 17.54
N ILE A 569 15.09 13.05 16.23
CA ILE A 569 14.00 12.88 15.27
C ILE A 569 14.43 11.90 14.19
N GLY A 570 13.53 10.98 13.86
CA GLY A 570 13.71 10.07 12.75
C GLY A 570 12.38 9.81 12.06
N GLY A 571 12.43 9.42 10.79
CA GLY A 571 11.22 9.10 10.07
C GLY A 571 11.45 8.64 8.65
N LYS A 572 10.37 8.21 8.01
CA LYS A 572 10.37 7.81 6.60
C LYS A 572 9.43 8.67 5.79
N THR A 573 9.97 9.18 4.70
CA THR A 573 9.27 9.91 3.65
C THR A 573 8.57 8.96 2.67
N GLY A 574 7.45 9.42 2.10
CA GLY A 574 6.69 8.74 1.07
C GLY A 574 6.16 9.75 0.05
N THR A 575 6.36 9.48 -1.25
CA THR A 575 5.72 10.25 -2.33
C THR A 575 5.06 9.27 -3.28
N GLY A 576 3.74 9.39 -3.45
CA GLY A 576 2.94 8.60 -4.38
C GLY A 576 2.42 9.47 -5.52
N ASP A 577 2.50 8.96 -6.74
CA ASP A 577 1.90 9.54 -7.95
C ASP A 577 1.09 8.45 -8.63
N HIS A 578 -0.18 8.35 -8.25
CA HIS A 578 -1.03 7.27 -8.72
C HIS A 578 -1.58 7.63 -10.10
N ARG A 579 -1.20 6.83 -11.09
CA ARG A 579 -1.60 7.01 -12.50
C ARG A 579 -2.21 5.72 -13.03
N LEU A 580 -3.22 5.88 -13.87
CA LEU A 580 -3.73 4.81 -14.72
C LEU A 580 -3.08 4.93 -16.09
N GLU A 581 -2.34 3.91 -16.49
CA GLU A 581 -1.66 3.88 -17.77
C GLU A 581 -2.14 2.71 -18.62
N VAL A 582 -2.40 3.00 -19.89
CA VAL A 582 -2.74 1.99 -20.91
C VAL A 582 -1.52 1.80 -21.79
N TYR A 583 -1.08 0.55 -21.96
CA TYR A 583 0.10 0.23 -22.75
C TYR A 583 -0.30 -0.47 -24.05
N SER A 584 0.46 -0.21 -25.12
CA SER A 584 0.41 -1.00 -26.34
C SER A 584 1.05 -2.38 -26.13
N ALA A 585 0.80 -3.31 -27.07
CA ALA A 585 1.45 -4.62 -27.07
C ALA A 585 3.00 -4.53 -27.13
N ARG A 586 3.55 -3.40 -27.58
CA ARG A 586 5.00 -3.13 -27.62
C ARG A 586 5.53 -2.42 -26.37
N GLY A 587 4.70 -2.22 -25.35
CA GLY A 587 5.08 -1.59 -24.08
C GLY A 587 5.17 -0.06 -24.10
N GLN A 588 4.69 0.59 -25.16
CA GLN A 588 4.58 2.06 -25.22
C GLN A 588 3.31 2.51 -24.50
N VAL A 589 3.38 3.57 -23.68
CA VAL A 589 2.22 4.19 -23.04
C VAL A 589 1.35 4.86 -24.11
N LEU A 590 0.10 4.42 -24.21
CA LEU A 590 -0.94 4.96 -25.10
C LEU A 590 -1.77 6.05 -24.41
N GLU A 591 -2.06 5.86 -23.12
CA GLU A 591 -2.84 6.78 -22.29
C GLU A 591 -2.21 6.82 -20.89
N SER A 592 -2.16 8.00 -20.28
CA SER A 592 -1.70 8.19 -18.88
C SER A 592 -2.60 9.20 -18.19
N LYS A 593 -3.38 8.73 -17.22
CA LYS A 593 -4.35 9.51 -16.47
C LYS A 593 -3.94 9.62 -15.00
N VAL A 594 -3.80 10.84 -14.49
CA VAL A 594 -3.49 11.08 -13.07
C VAL A 594 -4.73 10.82 -12.22
N MET A 595 -4.58 10.01 -11.18
CA MET A 595 -5.65 9.62 -10.26
C MET A 595 -5.59 10.39 -8.94
N ASN A 596 -4.38 10.54 -8.38
CA ASN A 596 -4.11 11.35 -7.19
C ASN A 596 -2.61 11.52 -6.95
N ARG A 597 -2.26 12.45 -6.06
CA ARG A 597 -0.90 12.65 -5.56
C ARG A 597 -0.87 12.65 -4.03
N THR A 598 0.12 11.98 -3.45
CA THR A 598 0.31 11.90 -2.00
C THR A 598 1.74 12.26 -1.62
N ALA A 599 1.92 13.02 -0.56
CA ALA A 599 3.17 13.19 0.17
C ALA A 599 2.94 12.78 1.62
N THR A 600 3.85 12.01 2.20
CA THR A 600 3.75 11.59 3.61
C THR A 600 5.12 11.62 4.29
N PHE A 601 5.10 11.94 5.58
CA PHE A 601 6.21 11.72 6.48
C PHE A 601 5.69 11.03 7.75
N ALA A 602 6.09 9.78 7.99
CA ALA A 602 5.85 9.07 9.23
C ALA A 602 7.10 9.18 10.12
N PHE A 603 6.93 9.56 11.39
CA PHE A 603 8.04 10.05 12.22
C PHE A 603 7.90 9.64 13.69
N TYR A 604 9.03 9.70 14.42
CA TYR A 604 9.07 9.84 15.87
C TYR A 604 9.73 11.17 16.25
N LEU A 605 9.31 11.77 17.36
CA LEU A 605 9.87 12.96 17.99
C LEU A 605 10.30 12.57 19.42
N GLY A 606 11.60 12.42 19.62
CA GLY A 606 12.16 11.91 20.85
C GLY A 606 11.73 10.47 21.15
N PRO A 607 11.76 10.06 22.44
CA PRO A 607 11.39 8.70 22.85
C PRO A 607 9.88 8.48 22.97
N ARG A 608 9.09 9.55 23.13
CA ARG A 608 7.67 9.49 23.50
C ARG A 608 6.72 9.63 22.33
N PHE A 609 6.99 10.60 21.44
CA PHE A 609 5.99 11.02 20.46
C PHE A 609 6.25 10.40 19.09
N PHE A 610 5.18 10.09 18.37
CA PHE A 610 5.26 9.55 17.02
C PHE A 610 3.99 9.86 16.25
N GLY A 611 4.08 9.90 14.92
CA GLY A 611 2.97 10.39 14.13
C GLY A 611 3.17 10.30 12.64
N VAL A 612 2.23 10.92 11.93
CA VAL A 612 2.24 11.01 10.47
C VAL A 612 1.71 12.37 10.03
N MET A 613 2.38 12.95 9.04
CA MET A 613 1.92 14.11 8.28
C MET A 613 1.66 13.68 6.84
N THR A 614 0.45 13.91 6.33
CA THR A 614 0.04 13.53 4.97
C THR A 614 -0.52 14.74 4.23
N VAL A 615 -0.10 14.92 2.98
CA VAL A 615 -0.67 15.85 2.01
C VAL A 615 -1.22 15.03 0.85
N PHE A 616 -2.48 15.25 0.49
CA PHE A 616 -3.17 14.47 -0.53
C PHE A 616 -3.96 15.37 -1.47
N VAL A 617 -3.81 15.18 -2.78
CA VAL A 617 -4.62 15.85 -3.80
C VAL A 617 -5.39 14.78 -4.58
N PRO A 618 -6.74 14.74 -4.46
CA PRO A 618 -7.56 13.78 -5.19
C PRO A 618 -7.81 14.19 -6.63
N GLY A 619 -7.96 13.18 -7.50
CA GLY A 619 -8.48 13.35 -8.86
C GLY A 619 -7.46 13.95 -9.84
N GLU A 620 -7.94 14.27 -11.03
CA GLU A 620 -7.11 14.75 -12.15
C GLU A 620 -6.40 16.07 -11.86
N ALA A 621 -6.95 16.89 -10.95
CA ALA A 621 -6.31 18.13 -10.49
C ALA A 621 -4.89 17.89 -9.93
N ALA A 622 -4.61 16.69 -9.42
CA ALA A 622 -3.29 16.29 -8.95
C ALA A 622 -2.20 16.40 -10.02
N ALA A 623 -2.55 16.40 -11.31
CA ALA A 623 -1.61 16.60 -12.42
C ALA A 623 -0.88 17.96 -12.35
N ASN A 624 -1.46 18.96 -11.69
CA ASN A 624 -0.87 20.29 -11.56
C ASN A 624 0.10 20.42 -10.38
N TYR A 625 0.26 19.37 -9.57
CA TYR A 625 1.07 19.40 -8.35
C TYR A 625 2.31 18.52 -8.51
N HIS A 626 3.47 19.09 -8.18
CA HIS A 626 4.77 18.44 -8.35
C HIS A 626 5.52 18.26 -7.02
N PHE A 627 4.87 18.51 -5.89
CA PHE A 627 5.48 18.38 -4.57
C PHE A 627 5.95 16.95 -4.29
N THR A 628 6.98 16.80 -3.48
CA THR A 628 7.39 15.52 -2.88
C THR A 628 7.05 15.51 -1.39
N SER A 629 7.43 14.45 -0.67
CA SER A 629 7.40 14.39 0.80
C SER A 629 8.09 15.57 1.49
N ALA A 630 8.92 16.35 0.80
CA ALA A 630 9.50 17.58 1.32
C ALA A 630 8.43 18.55 1.89
N ILE A 631 7.23 18.60 1.29
CA ILE A 631 6.13 19.43 1.79
C ILE A 631 5.62 18.94 3.15
N ALA A 632 5.46 17.63 3.34
CA ALA A 632 5.01 17.07 4.62
C ALA A 632 6.05 17.31 5.73
N VAL A 633 7.33 17.21 5.39
CA VAL A 633 8.44 17.49 6.32
C VAL A 633 8.50 18.98 6.67
N GLN A 634 8.31 19.86 5.69
CA GLN A 634 8.29 21.31 5.91
C GLN A 634 7.11 21.71 6.81
N ILE A 635 5.90 21.21 6.53
CA ILE A 635 4.73 21.47 7.37
C ILE A 635 4.96 21.01 8.83
N LEU A 636 5.57 19.84 9.05
CA LEU A 636 5.92 19.39 10.40
C LEU A 636 6.91 20.34 11.10
N LYS A 637 7.90 20.86 10.36
CA LYS A 637 8.83 21.87 10.89
C LYS A 637 8.08 23.14 11.30
N ASP A 638 7.17 23.62 10.47
CA ASP A 638 6.45 24.88 10.73
C ASP A 638 5.38 24.72 11.83
N MET A 639 4.96 23.48 12.12
CA MET A 639 4.13 23.16 13.29
C MET A 639 4.89 23.11 14.61
N GLU A 640 6.22 23.22 14.60
CA GLU A 640 7.05 23.16 15.82
C GLU A 640 6.54 24.09 16.94
N PRO A 641 6.18 25.36 16.71
CA PRO A 641 5.68 26.23 17.78
C PRO A 641 4.35 25.75 18.39
N ALA A 642 3.50 25.13 17.57
CA ALA A 642 2.22 24.55 18.03
C ALA A 642 2.43 23.26 18.83
N LEU A 643 3.49 22.51 18.53
CA LEU A 643 3.81 21.23 19.14
C LEU A 643 4.72 21.38 20.38
N ARG A 644 5.52 22.45 20.46
CA ARG A 644 6.56 22.66 21.47
C ARG A 644 6.08 22.45 22.90
N GLY A 645 4.94 23.06 23.28
CA GLY A 645 4.41 22.94 24.64
C GLY A 645 4.12 21.49 25.04
N LEU A 646 3.61 20.67 24.11
CA LEU A 646 3.30 19.26 24.36
C LEU A 646 4.55 18.36 24.26
N VAL A 647 5.39 18.58 23.25
CA VAL A 647 6.51 17.68 22.91
C VAL A 647 7.73 17.93 23.78
N LEU A 648 8.02 19.20 24.08
CA LEU A 648 9.18 19.62 24.87
C LEU A 648 8.82 20.05 26.29
N GLY A 649 7.55 20.38 26.54
CA GLY A 649 7.12 20.77 27.87
C GLY A 649 7.19 19.62 28.87
N ASN A 650 7.56 19.97 30.10
CA ASN A 650 7.32 19.13 31.28
C ASN A 650 5.87 19.31 31.77
N GLU A 651 4.89 19.28 30.86
CA GLU A 651 3.50 19.19 31.29
C GLU A 651 3.42 17.89 32.11
N ARG A 652 3.17 18.05 33.43
CA ARG A 652 2.94 16.92 34.31
C ARG A 652 1.83 16.06 33.67
N PRO A 653 1.90 14.72 33.81
CA PRO A 653 0.74 13.87 33.53
C PRO A 653 -0.50 14.52 34.15
N GLU A 654 -1.65 14.40 33.51
CA GLU A 654 -2.89 14.85 34.17
C GLU A 654 -2.94 14.29 35.59
N PRO A 655 -3.31 15.13 36.58
CA PRO A 655 -3.25 14.77 37.98
C PRO A 655 -3.91 13.42 38.20
N THR A 656 -3.21 12.54 38.94
CA THR A 656 -3.77 11.24 39.35
C THR A 656 -5.11 11.46 40.04
N TRP A 657 -5.96 10.42 40.11
CA TRP A 657 -7.26 10.55 40.79
C TRP A 657 -7.12 11.06 42.23
N GLN A 658 -6.03 10.70 42.92
CA GLN A 658 -5.71 11.21 44.25
C GLN A 658 -5.38 12.70 44.21
N GLU A 659 -4.57 13.17 43.27
CA GLU A 659 -4.26 14.60 43.11
C GLU A 659 -5.47 15.42 42.64
N SER A 660 -6.32 14.86 41.78
CA SER A 660 -7.56 15.49 41.32
C SER A 660 -8.62 15.53 42.43
N ALA A 661 -8.73 14.49 43.25
CA ALA A 661 -9.60 14.45 44.42
C ALA A 661 -9.10 15.42 45.49
N LEU A 662 -7.79 15.47 45.77
CA LEU A 662 -7.19 16.42 46.70
C LEU A 662 -7.34 17.87 46.24
N ALA A 663 -7.24 18.15 44.94
CA ALA A 663 -7.49 19.48 44.37
C ALA A 663 -8.97 19.89 44.51
N PHE A 664 -9.89 18.95 44.30
CA PHE A 664 -11.33 19.16 44.48
C PHE A 664 -11.71 19.41 45.95
N ASP A 665 -11.20 18.58 46.87
CA ASP A 665 -11.45 18.70 48.31
C ASP A 665 -10.82 19.98 48.91
N SER A 666 -9.73 20.48 48.31
CA SER A 666 -9.08 21.75 48.72
C SER A 666 -9.78 23.00 48.16
N GLU A 667 -10.51 22.90 47.05
CA GLU A 667 -11.42 23.97 46.60
C GLU A 667 -12.69 24.07 47.48
N GLU A 668 -13.15 22.96 48.07
CA GLU A 668 -14.32 22.91 48.94
C GLU A 668 -14.07 23.47 50.36
N THR A 669 -12.81 23.55 50.78
CA THR A 669 -12.40 24.06 52.12
C THR A 669 -11.99 25.54 52.13
N ALA A 670 -12.03 26.22 50.99
CA ALA A 670 -11.83 27.66 50.93
C ALA A 670 -13.09 28.39 51.44
N PRO A 671 -12.99 29.27 52.46
CA PRO A 671 -14.14 30.01 52.94
C PRO A 671 -14.66 30.95 51.84
N SER A 672 -15.88 30.69 51.39
CA SER A 672 -16.68 31.56 50.52
C SER A 672 -16.76 32.97 51.12
N GLY A 673 -16.12 33.96 50.49
CA GLY A 673 -16.26 35.35 50.93
C GLY A 673 -15.26 36.40 50.45
N ALA A 674 -14.21 36.09 49.68
CA ALA A 674 -13.32 37.12 49.12
C ALA A 674 -13.40 37.17 47.59
N PRO A 675 -13.76 38.31 46.97
CA PRO A 675 -13.68 38.44 45.52
C PRO A 675 -12.21 38.34 45.07
N PRO A 676 -11.93 37.82 43.87
CA PRO A 676 -10.57 37.68 43.38
C PRO A 676 -9.92 39.07 43.27
N LYS A 677 -8.72 39.22 43.84
CA LYS A 677 -7.88 40.39 43.56
C LYS A 677 -7.46 40.34 42.10
N ALA A 678 -8.14 41.11 41.26
CA ALA A 678 -7.68 41.42 39.92
C ALA A 678 -6.36 42.19 40.00
N GLY A 679 -5.27 41.58 39.54
CA GLY A 679 -4.06 42.32 39.21
C GLY A 679 -4.35 43.21 38.00
N ALA A 680 -4.10 44.51 38.13
CA ALA A 680 -4.30 45.46 37.04
C ALA A 680 -3.45 45.09 35.82
N LEU A 681 -4.08 45.04 34.64
CA LEU A 681 -3.37 44.99 33.36
C LEU A 681 -2.56 46.27 33.17
N PRO A 682 -1.30 46.20 32.69
CA PRO A 682 -0.57 47.39 32.30
C PRO A 682 -1.23 48.04 31.06
N PRO A 683 -1.24 49.38 30.96
CA PRO A 683 -1.85 50.06 29.82
C PRO A 683 -1.10 49.76 28.50
N PRO A 684 -1.80 49.81 27.36
CA PRO A 684 -1.22 49.49 26.05
C PRO A 684 -0.11 50.49 25.70
N GLY A 685 1.09 50.00 25.36
CA GLY A 685 2.17 50.82 24.80
C GLY A 685 3.47 50.89 25.61
N THR A 686 3.66 50.09 26.66
CA THR A 686 4.94 50.08 27.41
C THR A 686 5.85 48.95 26.93
N PRO A 687 7.08 49.22 26.43
CA PRO A 687 8.02 48.20 25.99
C PRO A 687 8.59 47.42 27.18
N ALA A 688 8.77 46.10 27.04
CA ALA A 688 9.48 45.32 28.05
C ALA A 688 10.95 45.76 28.11
N ALA A 689 11.32 46.29 29.28
CA ALA A 689 12.66 46.76 29.59
C ALA A 689 13.66 45.59 29.64
N ALA A 690 14.77 45.79 28.93
CA ALA A 690 16.01 45.05 29.12
C ALA A 690 16.75 45.59 30.36
N ALA A 691 17.30 44.68 31.18
CA ALA A 691 18.39 44.95 32.12
C ALA A 691 18.84 43.61 32.75
N THR A 692 20.10 43.27 33.04
CA THR A 692 21.42 43.90 32.81
C THR A 692 22.51 42.92 33.31
N ALA A 693 23.62 42.81 32.56
CA ALA A 693 25.05 42.78 32.96
C ALA A 693 25.59 42.00 34.20
N VAL A 694 26.37 40.90 34.01
CA VAL A 694 27.86 40.63 34.09
C VAL A 694 28.47 40.40 35.52
N PRO A 695 29.55 39.59 35.68
CA PRO A 695 30.94 40.04 35.44
C PRO A 695 31.85 39.05 34.66
N ALA A 696 32.92 39.61 34.10
CA ALA A 696 33.86 39.01 33.15
C ALA A 696 35.05 38.29 33.81
N ALA A 697 35.65 37.31 33.11
CA ALA A 697 37.10 37.08 33.05
C ALA A 697 37.48 36.00 32.00
N GLY A 698 38.56 36.26 31.24
CA GLY A 698 39.40 35.21 30.61
C GLY A 698 39.54 35.24 29.08
N LYS A 699 40.60 35.90 28.56
CA LYS A 699 41.18 35.62 27.22
C LYS A 699 41.86 34.24 27.25
N PRO A 700 41.89 33.46 26.14
CA PRO A 700 43.10 33.44 25.29
C PRO A 700 42.85 33.14 23.78
N VAL A 701 43.55 33.86 22.88
CA VAL A 701 44.62 33.37 21.95
C VAL A 701 44.13 32.86 20.58
N VAL A 702 44.66 33.52 19.55
CA VAL A 702 44.53 33.24 18.10
C VAL A 702 45.63 32.24 17.69
N PRO A 703 45.35 31.34 16.72
CA PRO A 703 46.38 30.92 15.78
C PRO A 703 45.99 31.15 14.31
N SER A 704 46.89 31.89 13.67
CA SER A 704 47.37 31.88 12.28
C SER A 704 46.52 31.27 11.15
N LYS A 705 46.35 32.11 10.12
CA LYS A 705 46.07 31.76 8.72
C LYS A 705 47.06 30.72 8.19
N ALA A 706 46.55 29.76 7.43
CA ALA A 706 47.30 28.99 6.44
C ALA A 706 46.71 29.25 5.06
N VAL A 707 47.62 29.57 4.13
CA VAL A 707 47.38 29.85 2.71
C VAL A 707 47.26 28.53 1.96
N ALA A 708 46.22 28.36 1.14
CA ALA A 708 46.17 27.29 0.14
C ALA A 708 45.52 27.81 -1.16
N GLN A 709 46.44 28.15 -2.08
CA GLN A 709 46.41 28.18 -3.54
C GLN A 709 45.08 27.93 -4.28
N LYS A 710 44.71 28.91 -5.13
CA LYS A 710 43.83 28.74 -6.30
C LYS A 710 44.57 28.03 -7.43
N PRO A 711 43.94 27.08 -8.13
CA PRO A 711 44.28 26.77 -9.52
C PRO A 711 43.25 27.34 -10.49
N VAL A 712 43.68 28.40 -11.17
CA VAL A 712 43.57 28.71 -12.61
C VAL A 712 42.41 28.10 -13.41
N LEU A 713 41.57 29.00 -13.95
CA LEU A 713 40.68 28.79 -15.10
C LEU A 713 41.49 28.44 -16.36
N ALA A 714 41.13 27.34 -17.03
CA ALA A 714 41.47 27.12 -18.43
C ALA A 714 40.34 27.62 -19.34
N LYS A 715 40.71 28.42 -20.35
CA LYS A 715 39.84 28.92 -21.43
C LYS A 715 39.49 27.81 -22.44
N PRO A 716 38.40 27.98 -23.21
CA PRO A 716 37.73 26.92 -23.94
C PRO A 716 38.43 26.57 -25.25
N LEU A 717 38.52 25.27 -25.55
CA LEU A 717 38.98 24.76 -26.84
C LEU A 717 37.79 24.45 -27.75
N SER A 718 37.73 25.23 -28.84
CA SER A 718 37.32 24.88 -30.21
C SER A 718 36.04 24.05 -30.44
N LYS A 719 35.06 24.73 -31.05
CA LYS A 719 33.95 24.17 -31.84
C LYS A 719 34.44 23.12 -32.86
N PRO A 720 33.72 22.01 -33.05
CA PRO A 720 33.65 21.34 -34.33
C PRO A 720 32.51 21.94 -35.17
N VAL A 721 32.82 22.11 -36.44
CA VAL A 721 32.02 22.67 -37.51
C VAL A 721 30.78 21.81 -37.79
N ALA A 722 29.63 22.47 -37.94
CA ALA A 722 28.42 21.88 -38.49
C ALA A 722 28.49 21.81 -40.02
N LYS A 723 28.10 20.66 -40.61
CA LYS A 723 27.42 20.47 -41.91
C LYS A 723 27.33 18.97 -42.24
N PRO A 724 26.37 18.50 -43.07
CA PRO A 724 25.00 18.95 -43.25
C PRO A 724 23.99 17.84 -42.88
N VAL A 725 22.72 18.26 -42.83
CA VAL A 725 21.52 17.44 -42.70
C VAL A 725 21.56 16.27 -43.70
N ALA A 726 21.51 15.04 -43.20
CA ALA A 726 21.15 13.88 -44.00
C ALA A 726 19.63 13.76 -44.02
N GLU A 727 19.10 13.67 -45.24
CA GLU A 727 17.69 13.53 -45.57
C GLU A 727 17.02 12.36 -44.84
N HIS A 728 15.71 12.50 -44.66
CA HIS A 728 14.78 11.44 -44.32
C HIS A 728 15.11 10.12 -45.05
N MET A 729 15.69 9.15 -44.34
CA MET A 729 15.56 7.76 -44.73
C MET A 729 14.19 7.28 -44.23
N GLU A 730 13.26 7.08 -45.16
CA GLU A 730 12.08 6.28 -44.91
C GLU A 730 12.48 4.94 -44.28
N PRO A 731 11.75 4.45 -43.25
CA PRO A 731 11.94 3.08 -42.79
C PRO A 731 11.68 2.13 -43.98
N PRO A 732 12.43 1.03 -44.11
CA PRO A 732 12.18 0.06 -45.17
C PRO A 732 10.71 -0.40 -45.12
N PRO A 733 10.03 -0.56 -46.26
CA PRO A 733 8.67 -1.05 -46.28
C PRO A 733 8.60 -2.38 -45.55
N ALA A 734 7.54 -2.57 -44.76
CA ALA A 734 7.26 -3.84 -44.11
C ALA A 734 7.34 -4.97 -45.14
N PRO A 735 7.91 -6.14 -44.79
CA PRO A 735 7.90 -7.28 -45.69
C PRO A 735 6.44 -7.56 -46.11
N PRO A 736 6.20 -7.91 -47.39
CA PRO A 736 4.86 -8.26 -47.83
C PRO A 736 4.31 -9.38 -46.93
N PRO A 737 3.00 -9.39 -46.63
CA PRO A 737 2.40 -10.49 -45.90
C PRO A 737 2.75 -11.80 -46.61
N PRO A 738 3.04 -12.89 -45.88
CA PRO A 738 3.36 -14.17 -46.49
C PRO A 738 2.27 -14.52 -47.50
N GLN A 739 2.65 -14.70 -48.76
CA GLN A 739 1.78 -15.29 -49.76
C GLN A 739 1.39 -16.67 -49.22
N MET A 740 0.09 -16.87 -48.98
CA MET A 740 -0.43 -18.19 -48.65
C MET A 740 -0.28 -19.06 -49.89
N ASP A 741 0.71 -19.95 -49.86
CA ASP A 741 0.70 -21.15 -50.68
C ASP A 741 -0.61 -21.94 -50.42
N LYS A 742 -1.04 -22.69 -51.42
CA LYS A 742 -2.22 -23.57 -51.36
C LYS A 742 -2.19 -24.43 -50.08
N PRO A 743 -3.34 -24.68 -49.44
CA PRO A 743 -3.37 -25.44 -48.19
C PRO A 743 -2.80 -26.85 -48.38
N ASP A 744 -1.88 -27.24 -47.49
CA ASP A 744 -1.44 -28.62 -47.36
C ASP A 744 -2.64 -29.55 -47.13
N PRO A 745 -2.64 -30.78 -47.70
CA PRO A 745 -3.67 -31.76 -47.42
C PRO A 745 -3.67 -32.15 -45.93
N PRO A 746 -4.84 -32.53 -45.37
CA PRO A 746 -4.96 -32.88 -43.96
C PRO A 746 -4.06 -34.07 -43.60
N PRO A 747 -3.53 -34.14 -42.36
CA PRO A 747 -2.75 -35.28 -41.91
C PRO A 747 -3.60 -36.55 -41.89
N PRO A 748 -3.02 -37.73 -42.20
CA PRO A 748 -3.75 -38.99 -42.17
C PRO A 748 -4.26 -39.31 -40.76
N PRO A 749 -5.39 -40.03 -40.62
CA PRO A 749 -5.94 -40.43 -39.34
C PRO A 749 -4.91 -41.23 -38.53
N ARG A 750 -4.78 -40.90 -37.24
CA ARG A 750 -3.95 -41.65 -36.28
C ARG A 750 -4.44 -43.10 -36.20
N ALA A 751 -3.50 -44.04 -36.24
CA ALA A 751 -3.76 -45.45 -35.99
C ALA A 751 -4.41 -45.65 -34.60
N PRO A 752 -5.32 -46.64 -34.46
CA PRO A 752 -5.94 -46.94 -33.18
C PRO A 752 -4.88 -47.35 -32.13
N PRO A 753 -5.10 -47.05 -30.84
CA PRO A 753 -4.16 -47.39 -29.79
C PRO A 753 -4.01 -48.91 -29.64
N LEU A 754 -2.78 -49.36 -29.44
CA LEU A 754 -2.46 -50.75 -29.10
C LEU A 754 -3.15 -51.14 -27.78
N PRO A 755 -3.62 -52.39 -27.65
CA PRO A 755 -4.27 -52.86 -26.42
C PRO A 755 -3.31 -52.80 -25.23
N ALA A 756 -3.76 -52.21 -24.13
CA ALA A 756 -3.01 -52.03 -22.91
C ALA A 756 -2.56 -53.38 -22.30
N ALA A 757 -1.29 -53.46 -21.93
CA ALA A 757 -0.76 -54.57 -21.13
C ALA A 757 -1.40 -54.57 -19.74
N LYS A 758 -1.89 -55.75 -19.30
CA LYS A 758 -2.51 -55.95 -17.98
C LYS A 758 -1.51 -55.65 -16.85
N PRO A 759 -1.86 -54.83 -15.85
CA PRO A 759 -1.02 -54.65 -14.67
C PRO A 759 -1.12 -55.86 -13.74
N LYS A 760 0.04 -56.32 -13.25
CA LYS A 760 0.15 -57.30 -12.16
C LYS A 760 -0.42 -56.70 -10.88
N LYS A 761 -1.30 -57.44 -10.21
CA LYS A 761 -1.79 -57.16 -8.86
C LYS A 761 -0.61 -57.14 -7.87
N SER A 762 -0.44 -56.04 -7.14
CA SER A 762 0.18 -56.08 -5.81
C SER A 762 -0.79 -55.43 -4.82
N THR A 763 -1.00 -56.15 -3.73
CA THR A 763 -1.95 -55.92 -2.65
C THR A 763 -1.28 -55.11 -1.55
N TRP A 764 -1.70 -53.87 -1.33
CA TRP A 764 -1.58 -53.18 -0.03
C TRP A 764 -2.76 -52.23 0.16
N THR A 765 -3.63 -52.61 1.09
CA THR A 765 -4.80 -51.86 1.58
C THR A 765 -4.34 -50.75 2.52
N TRP A 766 -4.76 -49.51 2.27
CA TRP A 766 -4.71 -48.42 3.25
C TRP A 766 -6.14 -47.99 3.61
N GLN A 767 -6.41 -48.00 4.92
CA GLN A 767 -7.68 -47.64 5.53
C GLN A 767 -7.93 -46.12 5.43
N GLU A 768 -9.16 -45.77 5.08
CA GLU A 768 -9.76 -44.45 5.27
C GLU A 768 -9.75 -44.07 6.76
N GLY A 769 -9.23 -42.88 7.05
CA GLY A 769 -9.32 -42.22 8.33
C GLY A 769 -9.69 -40.75 8.10
N ASP A 770 -10.86 -40.39 8.60
CA ASP A 770 -11.48 -39.08 8.57
C ASP A 770 -10.56 -37.94 9.05
N ASN A 771 -10.53 -36.82 8.31
CA ASN A 771 -10.86 -35.52 8.91
C ASN A 771 -11.23 -34.47 7.84
N PRO A 772 -12.26 -33.64 8.07
CA PRO A 772 -12.83 -32.75 7.07
C PRO A 772 -12.31 -31.29 7.20
N LEU A 773 -12.41 -30.57 6.08
CA LEU A 773 -12.74 -29.15 5.95
C LEU A 773 -11.81 -28.05 6.55
N PHE A 774 -11.61 -27.03 5.69
CA PHE A 774 -11.19 -25.64 5.92
C PHE A 774 -9.71 -25.30 6.03
#